data_AF-A0A9Q9S291-F1
#
_entry.id   AF-A0A9Q9S291-F1
#
_cell.length_a   1.000
_cell.length_b   1.000
_cell.length_c   1.000
_cell.angle_alpha   90.00
_cell.angle_beta   90.00
_cell.angle_gamma   90.00
#
_symmetry.space_group_name_H-M   'P 1'
#
loop_
_entity.id
_entity.type
_entity.pdbx_description
1 polymer ?
#
loop_
_entity_poly.entity_id
_entity_poly.type
_entity_poly.pdbx_seq_one_letter_code
_entity_poly.pdbx_strand_id
1 'polypeptide(L)'
;MSLHVRANASENGIEPPLSQAVGYVVVIAIGFLIAFIMMFLTHILKKTVGEDNKTTEMFMTANRSVGTGLTSSAVISSWLWSTAMLGSTLVGYNFGVAGPFWFAAGCSPMIVFFALLGISCKLRVPEAHTLLEIVRIRYGTSGHIVWIGLCLINNIIAIANMLLGASAAISALSGIHIIAATFLLPVGVVLYTFVGGIKATFLTDYFHTFVITIIICFFTIKAFLVSEIGSPGGLYDLIVQVGKDHPVAGNHDGSFLTMTSKDAIYFGIIHVLANFGLVIMDTGFFAKAFSAAPQAVVPGYIIGGIAYFAIPWCLGTLMSFSALALEDTPRFPTYPRRMSSVEISNGLVLPYAAIAIAGKGGAAAVLLITFMAVTSTISAQVISVSSIISFDIYRQYFNRGATDRDAIRWSHIGVVFFGLFSAAFSTALYYGKVDLGWTLYMLGVLTCPGIFPTVFTILWRKQSKIAAIVSPLLGMATGIAVWLGSASSLYGEVTVASTGKSLPCVYGTVASALSPALYSVVISLVKPANYQWADFRNERLAFDQVGSTKEEVRTHEEKVASYTADKAKLKHWGTLAAIWSAATFLGHWVLWPLPMYAAKYVFGKSFFVAWIVIAIIWVWGTMFVAGFYPIIDVLSDANVNHILDTLSSSDVADLAKALEQALIQYSCNNEQQYQPHRAVVNRDGQVSLFMPGTTDQLIGVKIVGVTPSEKLKPSEAGLKSVLTLCDARGQAIGTLNAAALTAFRTALGSMLPYRFRRNTENIVVFGAGKQALWHIRLALLLKEKDIKSVTIVNRSAERTQQLIDSLKSNVQSPWPSHISLEAFDPKNDRDAALEALVVDADVLFFTTPSTEPLFPASCLTSEKALSKTRYLAAIGSYRLDMQEIDPELLKQVISPAGPFASVGYQDGSVAVDSREGCVQEAGELVKAEIPTDKMLEIGQLFQKKNTENPDDLRKWLETGFVIYKSVGTGVMDLSIGQELLRLAKVKDVGWTAEDF
;
A
#
# COMPACT_ATOMS: atom_id res chain seq x y z
N MET A 1 32.49 36.31 30.48
CA MET A 1 32.30 35.16 31.41
C MET A 1 32.23 33.84 30.62
N SER A 2 33.21 33.56 29.74
CA SER A 2 33.09 32.51 28.70
C SER A 2 34.21 31.45 28.73
N LEU A 3 35.10 31.48 29.72
CA LEU A 3 36.25 30.57 29.83
C LEU A 3 36.07 29.46 30.88
N HIS A 4 35.34 29.69 31.97
CA HIS A 4 35.21 28.68 33.05
C HIS A 4 34.31 27.47 32.70
N VAL A 5 33.43 27.57 31.70
CA VAL A 5 32.58 26.42 31.30
C VAL A 5 33.40 25.31 30.62
N ARG A 6 34.54 25.62 30.01
CA ARG A 6 35.44 24.60 29.44
C ARG A 6 36.20 23.80 30.50
N ALA A 7 36.49 24.38 31.66
CA ALA A 7 37.35 23.76 32.68
C ALA A 7 36.70 22.54 33.37
N ASN A 8 35.39 22.58 33.61
CA ASN A 8 34.68 21.50 34.34
C ASN A 8 34.25 20.33 33.44
N ALA A 9 34.48 20.41 32.12
CA ALA A 9 34.24 19.30 31.19
C ALA A 9 35.49 18.46 30.94
N SER A 10 36.69 19.02 31.15
CA SER A 10 37.97 18.44 30.73
C SER A 10 38.57 17.38 31.66
N GLU A 11 38.01 17.15 32.86
CA GLU A 11 38.54 16.12 33.78
C GLU A 11 37.94 14.71 33.57
N ASN A 12 36.84 14.57 32.81
CA ASN A 12 36.18 13.28 32.57
C ASN A 12 35.56 13.10 31.16
N GLY A 13 35.48 14.17 30.36
CA GLY A 13 34.84 14.15 29.04
C GLY A 13 35.70 13.51 27.94
N ILE A 14 35.12 12.59 27.18
CA ILE A 14 35.72 12.00 25.98
C ILE A 14 35.74 13.04 24.85
N GLU A 15 36.86 13.12 24.11
CA GLU A 15 36.95 14.01 22.94
C GLU A 15 36.02 13.53 21.81
N PRO A 16 35.17 14.39 21.22
CA PRO A 16 34.27 14.00 20.14
C PRO A 16 35.02 13.45 18.91
N PRO A 17 34.63 12.28 18.37
CA PRO A 17 35.35 11.63 17.26
C PRO A 17 35.22 12.38 15.92
N LEU A 18 34.20 13.24 15.78
CA LEU A 18 33.93 14.07 14.61
C LEU A 18 34.03 15.55 15.00
N SER A 19 34.40 16.40 14.04
CA SER A 19 34.41 17.85 14.26
C SER A 19 32.98 18.44 14.25
N GLN A 20 32.80 19.59 14.90
CA GLN A 20 31.52 20.32 14.89
C GLN A 20 31.02 20.61 13.47
N ALA A 21 31.93 20.82 12.51
CA ALA A 21 31.56 21.02 11.10
C ALA A 21 30.79 19.82 10.52
N VAL A 22 31.18 18.58 10.83
CA VAL A 22 30.46 17.37 10.40
C VAL A 22 29.08 17.32 11.03
N GLY A 23 28.97 17.64 12.32
CA GLY A 23 27.67 17.72 13.01
C GLY A 23 26.72 18.75 12.37
N TYR A 24 27.21 19.95 12.04
CA TYR A 24 26.39 20.99 11.43
C TYR A 24 26.03 20.65 9.98
N VAL A 25 26.92 19.99 9.23
CA VAL A 25 26.61 19.47 7.89
C VAL A 25 25.50 18.41 7.95
N VAL A 26 25.54 17.47 8.90
CA VAL A 26 24.45 16.49 9.05
C VAL A 26 23.14 17.17 9.47
N VAL A 27 23.15 17.94 10.56
CA VAL A 27 21.90 18.51 11.12
C VAL A 27 21.28 19.57 10.21
N ILE A 28 22.09 20.42 9.56
CA ILE A 28 21.60 21.50 8.70
C ILE A 28 21.58 21.05 7.24
N ALA A 29 22.74 20.76 6.64
CA ALA A 29 22.83 20.62 5.19
C ALA A 29 22.10 19.37 4.65
N ILE A 30 22.13 18.24 5.36
CA ILE A 30 21.33 17.06 4.94
C ILE A 30 19.82 17.33 5.16
N GLY A 31 19.43 18.06 6.21
CA GLY A 31 18.05 18.49 6.42
C GLY A 31 17.52 19.37 5.28
N PHE A 32 18.32 20.36 4.85
CA PHE A 32 18.00 21.19 3.68
C PHE A 32 18.04 20.42 2.36
N LEU A 33 18.95 19.44 2.20
CA LEU A 33 19.01 18.59 1.01
C LEU A 33 17.77 17.71 0.88
N ILE A 34 17.34 17.05 1.96
CA ILE A 34 16.08 16.29 2.00
C ILE A 34 14.92 17.22 1.67
N ALA A 35 14.86 18.41 2.27
CA ALA A 35 13.80 19.37 1.97
C ALA A 35 13.77 19.78 0.49
N PHE A 36 14.93 20.03 -0.13
CA PHE A 36 15.01 20.34 -1.55
C PHE A 36 14.55 19.16 -2.42
N ILE A 37 15.03 17.95 -2.14
CA ILE A 37 14.62 16.72 -2.84
C ILE A 37 13.10 16.52 -2.74
N MET A 38 12.52 16.67 -1.55
CA MET A 38 11.07 16.50 -1.34
C MET A 38 10.23 17.59 -2.02
N MET A 39 10.69 18.85 -2.04
CA MET A 39 10.03 19.92 -2.81
C MET A 39 10.11 19.65 -4.31
N PHE A 40 11.25 19.15 -4.81
CA PHE A 40 11.45 18.80 -6.22
C PHE A 40 10.59 17.60 -6.65
N LEU A 41 10.55 16.53 -5.84
CA LEU A 41 9.67 15.37 -6.06
C LEU A 41 8.19 15.76 -6.03
N THR A 42 7.79 16.62 -5.09
CA THR A 42 6.41 17.18 -5.05
C THR A 42 6.08 17.96 -6.32
N HIS A 43 7.04 18.72 -6.86
CA HIS A 43 6.88 19.43 -8.14
C HIS A 43 6.79 18.47 -9.34
N ILE A 44 7.57 17.39 -9.35
CA ILE A 44 7.49 16.34 -10.38
C ILE A 44 6.13 15.65 -10.32
N LEU A 45 5.72 15.09 -9.18
CA LEU A 45 4.44 14.38 -9.01
C LEU A 45 3.25 15.23 -9.44
N LYS A 46 3.27 16.53 -9.10
CA LYS A 46 2.27 17.48 -9.58
C LYS A 46 2.25 17.65 -11.10
N LYS A 47 3.41 17.64 -11.75
CA LYS A 47 3.57 17.83 -13.20
C LYS A 47 3.32 16.56 -14.02
N THR A 48 3.62 15.38 -13.48
CA THR A 48 3.53 14.09 -14.21
C THR A 48 2.28 13.29 -13.86
N VAL A 49 1.82 13.34 -12.61
CA VAL A 49 0.65 12.59 -12.10
C VAL A 49 -0.57 13.50 -11.85
N GLY A 50 -0.38 14.82 -11.91
CA GLY A 50 -1.45 15.81 -11.68
C GLY A 50 -1.77 16.06 -10.20
N GLU A 51 -0.95 15.55 -9.28
CA GLU A 51 -1.20 15.59 -7.83
C GLU A 51 -1.05 17.00 -7.24
N ASP A 52 -2.18 17.71 -7.03
CA ASP A 52 -2.16 19.06 -6.46
C ASP A 52 -2.34 19.09 -4.93
N ASN A 53 -1.20 19.19 -4.23
CA ASN A 53 -1.09 19.49 -2.80
C ASN A 53 -1.80 20.78 -2.32
N LYS A 54 -2.37 21.61 -3.21
CA LYS A 54 -3.27 22.71 -2.82
C LYS A 54 -4.62 22.25 -2.28
N THR A 55 -5.00 20.98 -2.48
CA THR A 55 -6.24 20.39 -1.96
C THR A 55 -6.00 19.71 -0.62
N THR A 56 -6.93 19.86 0.33
CA THR A 56 -6.74 19.33 1.69
C THR A 56 -6.74 17.80 1.72
N GLU A 57 -7.55 17.14 0.88
CA GLU A 57 -7.59 15.67 0.79
C GLU A 57 -6.24 15.09 0.33
N MET A 58 -5.57 15.73 -0.64
CA MET A 58 -4.22 15.36 -1.07
C MET A 58 -3.19 15.67 0.03
N PHE A 59 -3.22 16.88 0.58
CA PHE A 59 -2.23 17.34 1.57
C PHE A 59 -2.29 16.55 2.89
N MET A 60 -3.49 16.18 3.37
CA MET A 60 -3.71 15.55 4.67
C MET A 60 -3.98 14.05 4.62
N THR A 61 -4.42 13.49 3.48
CA THR A 61 -4.70 12.04 3.34
C THR A 61 -4.09 11.37 2.10
N ALA A 62 -3.30 12.08 1.29
CA ALA A 62 -2.76 11.56 0.02
C ALA A 62 -3.85 10.94 -0.90
N ASN A 63 -5.06 11.51 -0.89
CA ASN A 63 -6.25 10.94 -1.55
C ASN A 63 -6.58 9.47 -1.20
N ARG A 64 -6.05 8.96 -0.07
CA ARG A 64 -6.30 7.62 0.50
C ARG A 64 -5.82 6.46 -0.38
N SER A 65 -4.81 6.69 -1.24
CA SER A 65 -4.29 5.75 -2.25
C SER A 65 -2.92 5.12 -1.95
N VAL A 66 -2.39 5.21 -0.71
CA VAL A 66 -1.05 4.63 -0.43
C VAL A 66 -1.11 3.10 -0.35
N GLY A 67 -0.43 2.43 -1.29
CA GLY A 67 -0.38 0.96 -1.39
C GLY A 67 0.41 0.26 -0.26
N THR A 68 0.34 -1.08 -0.25
CA THR A 68 0.83 -1.92 0.86
C THR A 68 2.33 -1.82 1.13
N GLY A 69 3.17 -1.75 0.09
CA GLY A 69 4.62 -1.68 0.25
C GLY A 69 5.07 -0.39 0.94
N LEU A 70 4.67 0.76 0.39
CA LEU A 70 4.94 2.06 0.98
C LEU A 70 4.28 2.25 2.36
N THR A 71 3.08 1.67 2.57
CA THR A 71 2.47 1.60 3.91
C THR A 71 3.34 0.80 4.89
N SER A 72 3.88 -0.35 4.48
CA SER A 72 4.74 -1.19 5.33
C SER A 72 6.01 -0.44 5.74
N SER A 73 6.68 0.21 4.79
CA SER A 73 7.92 0.96 5.05
C SER A 73 7.67 2.20 5.92
N ALA A 74 6.62 2.98 5.62
CA ALA A 74 6.25 4.13 6.45
C ALA A 74 5.76 3.73 7.86
N VAL A 75 5.13 2.57 8.03
CA VAL A 75 4.85 2.00 9.35
C VAL A 75 6.15 1.72 10.10
N ILE A 76 7.13 1.04 9.50
CA ILE A 76 8.44 0.80 10.13
C ILE A 76 9.09 2.14 10.52
N SER A 77 9.11 3.14 9.62
CA SER A 77 9.64 4.48 9.89
C SER A 77 8.98 5.17 11.08
N SER A 78 7.64 5.04 11.18
CA SER A 78 6.85 5.66 12.26
C SER A 78 7.23 5.18 13.66
N TRP A 79 7.94 4.05 13.75
CA TRP A 79 8.46 3.47 14.99
C TRP A 79 9.99 3.53 15.10
N LEU A 80 10.71 3.89 14.02
CA LEU A 80 12.18 4.06 14.02
C LEU A 80 12.60 5.39 14.62
N TRP A 81 12.30 5.50 15.90
CA TRP A 81 12.66 6.61 16.76
C TRP A 81 14.13 6.59 17.12
N SER A 82 14.73 7.75 17.39
CA SER A 82 16.10 7.84 17.93
C SER A 82 16.24 6.98 19.21
N THR A 83 15.20 7.00 20.05
CA THR A 83 15.10 6.21 21.28
C THR A 83 14.92 4.70 21.03
N ALA A 84 14.45 4.26 19.86
CA ALA A 84 14.41 2.84 19.52
C ALA A 84 15.82 2.25 19.34
N MET A 85 16.78 3.08 18.93
CA MET A 85 18.16 2.67 18.64
C MET A 85 19.08 2.90 19.85
N LEU A 86 19.00 4.09 20.44
CA LEU A 86 19.75 4.44 21.67
C LEU A 86 19.21 3.69 22.89
N GLY A 87 17.88 3.50 22.98
CA GLY A 87 17.23 2.84 24.11
C GLY A 87 17.40 1.31 24.09
N SER A 88 17.28 0.65 22.93
CA SER A 88 17.47 -0.81 22.84
C SER A 88 18.90 -1.25 23.18
N THR A 89 19.90 -0.43 22.82
CA THR A 89 21.30 -0.66 23.21
C THR A 89 21.57 -0.32 24.69
N LEU A 90 20.99 0.76 25.22
CA LEU A 90 21.00 1.09 26.66
C LEU A 90 20.49 -0.08 27.51
N VAL A 91 19.31 -0.64 27.20
CA VAL A 91 18.76 -1.76 27.97
C VAL A 91 19.48 -3.09 27.73
N GLY A 92 20.13 -3.26 26.57
CA GLY A 92 21.02 -4.41 26.32
C GLY A 92 22.30 -4.38 27.14
N TYR A 93 22.91 -3.20 27.32
CA TYR A 93 24.08 -3.03 28.18
C TYR A 93 23.71 -3.27 29.65
N ASN A 94 22.56 -2.76 30.11
CA ASN A 94 22.14 -2.90 31.50
C ASN A 94 21.62 -4.30 31.87
N PHE A 95 20.94 -5.00 30.94
CA PHE A 95 20.18 -6.23 31.28
C PHE A 95 20.57 -7.47 30.48
N GLY A 96 21.45 -7.36 29.49
CA GLY A 96 21.81 -8.47 28.60
C GLY A 96 20.76 -8.73 27.51
N VAL A 97 20.69 -9.97 27.00
CA VAL A 97 19.80 -10.39 25.89
C VAL A 97 18.32 -10.09 26.13
N ALA A 98 17.90 -10.01 27.39
CA ALA A 98 16.53 -9.69 27.77
C ALA A 98 16.12 -8.27 27.35
N GLY A 99 17.00 -7.27 27.49
CA GLY A 99 16.66 -5.86 27.24
C GLY A 99 16.20 -5.58 25.80
N PRO A 100 17.00 -5.89 24.76
CA PRO A 100 16.66 -5.63 23.36
C PRO A 100 15.43 -6.42 22.91
N PHE A 101 15.25 -7.63 23.45
CA PHE A 101 14.07 -8.45 23.19
C PHE A 101 12.81 -7.83 23.79
N TRP A 102 12.82 -7.42 25.07
CA TRP A 102 11.67 -6.73 25.69
C TRP A 102 11.40 -5.36 25.07
N PHE A 103 12.42 -4.68 24.52
CA PHE A 103 12.24 -3.49 23.71
C PHE A 103 11.45 -3.81 22.43
N ALA A 104 11.91 -4.77 21.63
CA ALA A 104 11.28 -5.19 20.38
C ALA A 104 9.84 -5.71 20.59
N ALA A 105 9.64 -6.54 21.63
CA ALA A 105 8.34 -7.05 22.05
C ALA A 105 7.44 -5.95 22.64
N GLY A 106 8.00 -4.86 23.17
CA GLY A 106 7.24 -3.69 23.63
C GLY A 106 6.68 -2.83 22.50
N CYS A 107 7.24 -2.90 21.29
CA CYS A 107 6.71 -2.22 20.11
C CYS A 107 5.84 -3.15 19.24
N SER A 108 6.41 -4.25 18.73
CA SER A 108 5.86 -5.00 17.58
C SER A 108 4.37 -5.42 17.72
N PRO A 109 3.90 -6.01 18.83
CA PRO A 109 2.49 -6.36 18.99
C PRO A 109 1.54 -5.16 19.01
N MET A 110 2.03 -3.98 19.42
CA MET A 110 1.28 -2.74 19.36
C MET A 110 1.07 -2.30 17.91
N ILE A 111 2.14 -2.32 17.09
CA ILE A 111 2.07 -1.99 15.66
C ILE A 111 1.00 -2.83 14.95
N VAL A 112 0.99 -4.14 15.24
CA VAL A 112 0.03 -5.08 14.66
C VAL A 112 -1.38 -4.88 15.24
N PHE A 113 -1.52 -4.56 16.53
CA PHE A 113 -2.79 -4.16 17.14
C PHE A 113 -3.38 -2.89 16.52
N PHE A 114 -2.55 -1.92 16.13
CA PHE A 114 -3.02 -0.70 15.48
C PHE A 114 -3.70 -0.98 14.13
N ALA A 115 -3.34 -2.06 13.43
CA ALA A 115 -4.05 -2.50 12.21
C ALA A 115 -5.56 -2.66 12.44
N LEU A 116 -5.96 -3.20 13.60
CA LEU A 116 -7.37 -3.40 13.98
C LEU A 116 -8.09 -2.08 14.23
N LEU A 117 -7.42 -1.11 14.85
CA LEU A 117 -7.98 0.22 15.10
C LEU A 117 -8.08 1.03 13.80
N GLY A 118 -7.01 1.07 13.01
CA GLY A 118 -6.95 1.77 11.73
C GLY A 118 -8.04 1.31 10.76
N ILE A 119 -8.18 -0.01 10.53
CA ILE A 119 -9.24 -0.53 9.64
C ILE A 119 -10.65 -0.32 10.22
N SER A 120 -10.80 -0.40 11.56
CA SER A 120 -12.08 -0.15 12.23
C SER A 120 -12.52 1.31 12.14
N CYS A 121 -11.59 2.26 12.20
CA CYS A 121 -11.90 3.67 11.98
C CYS A 121 -12.22 3.92 10.51
N LYS A 122 -11.31 3.52 9.60
CA LYS A 122 -11.43 3.78 8.16
C LYS A 122 -12.73 3.26 7.53
N LEU A 123 -13.17 2.05 7.88
CA LEU A 123 -14.41 1.48 7.32
C LEU A 123 -15.70 2.00 7.99
N ARG A 124 -15.59 2.77 9.09
CA ARG A 124 -16.74 3.42 9.75
C ARG A 124 -16.84 4.90 9.40
N VAL A 125 -15.70 5.59 9.36
CA VAL A 125 -15.56 7.03 9.10
C VAL A 125 -14.53 7.22 7.96
N PRO A 126 -14.88 6.90 6.69
CA PRO A 126 -13.90 6.92 5.60
C PRO A 126 -13.33 8.31 5.29
N GLU A 127 -14.11 9.36 5.57
CA GLU A 127 -13.74 10.75 5.33
C GLU A 127 -12.83 11.36 6.41
N ALA A 128 -12.65 10.70 7.57
CA ALA A 128 -11.93 11.30 8.70
C ALA A 128 -10.47 11.65 8.39
N HIS A 129 -10.02 12.77 8.95
CA HIS A 129 -8.65 13.25 8.88
C HIS A 129 -7.94 13.01 10.23
N THR A 130 -8.66 13.12 11.35
CA THR A 130 -8.08 12.94 12.70
C THR A 130 -8.84 11.91 13.56
N LEU A 131 -8.18 11.42 14.62
CA LEU A 131 -8.84 10.63 15.66
C LEU A 131 -9.89 11.45 16.44
N LEU A 132 -9.62 12.74 16.60
CA LEU A 132 -10.39 13.66 17.43
C LEU A 132 -11.77 13.95 16.83
N GLU A 133 -11.89 13.98 15.50
CA GLU A 133 -13.18 14.03 14.79
C GLU A 133 -14.09 12.85 15.16
N ILE A 134 -13.55 11.64 15.28
CA ILE A 134 -14.31 10.43 15.67
C ILE A 134 -14.83 10.58 17.13
N VAL A 135 -13.98 11.09 18.02
CA VAL A 135 -14.34 11.39 19.43
C VAL A 135 -15.39 12.51 19.50
N ARG A 136 -15.28 13.52 18.63
CA ARG A 136 -16.22 14.64 18.50
C ARG A 136 -17.59 14.17 18.03
N ILE A 137 -17.68 13.37 16.98
CA ILE A 137 -18.97 12.86 16.47
C ILE A 137 -19.63 11.97 17.54
N ARG A 138 -18.85 11.10 18.21
CA ARG A 138 -19.42 10.14 19.18
C ARG A 138 -19.81 10.75 20.54
N TYR A 139 -19.12 11.79 21.01
CA TYR A 139 -19.33 12.35 22.36
C TYR A 139 -19.54 13.87 22.43
N GLY A 140 -19.42 14.59 21.31
CA GLY A 140 -19.55 16.04 21.22
C GLY A 140 -18.38 16.81 21.86
N THR A 141 -18.51 18.14 21.84
CA THR A 141 -17.51 19.14 22.28
C THR A 141 -16.78 18.80 23.60
N SER A 142 -17.49 18.34 24.63
CA SER A 142 -16.86 18.06 25.93
C SER A 142 -15.94 16.83 25.92
N GLY A 143 -16.21 15.84 25.07
CA GLY A 143 -15.26 14.72 24.83
C GLY A 143 -14.10 15.19 23.98
N HIS A 144 -14.41 15.96 22.94
CA HIS A 144 -13.44 16.50 21.99
C HIS A 144 -12.35 17.36 22.66
N ILE A 145 -12.72 18.31 23.53
CA ILE A 145 -11.77 19.19 24.24
C ILE A 145 -10.83 18.39 25.15
N VAL A 146 -11.35 17.39 25.88
CA VAL A 146 -10.51 16.54 26.75
C VAL A 146 -9.53 15.71 25.93
N TRP A 147 -9.95 15.19 24.78
CA TRP A 147 -9.07 14.43 23.88
C TRP A 147 -8.03 15.32 23.18
N ILE A 148 -8.37 16.55 22.76
CA ILE A 148 -7.40 17.54 22.28
C ILE A 148 -6.29 17.73 23.32
N GLY A 149 -6.65 17.96 24.59
CA GLY A 149 -5.68 18.14 25.68
C GLY A 149 -4.78 16.92 25.90
N LEU A 150 -5.38 15.72 25.96
CA LEU A 150 -4.64 14.48 26.19
C LEU A 150 -3.73 14.09 25.01
N CYS A 151 -4.19 14.27 23.76
CA CYS A 151 -3.38 14.03 22.56
C CYS A 151 -2.21 15.03 22.46
N LEU A 152 -2.43 16.32 22.77
CA LEU A 152 -1.35 17.30 22.78
C LEU A 152 -0.30 17.00 23.87
N ILE A 153 -0.72 16.58 25.08
CA ILE A 153 0.22 16.08 26.11
C ILE A 153 1.04 14.90 25.55
N ASN A 154 0.36 13.93 24.93
CA ASN A 154 0.99 12.77 24.32
C ASN A 154 2.05 13.15 23.27
N ASN A 155 1.71 14.01 22.30
CA ASN A 155 2.64 14.48 21.27
C ASN A 155 3.83 15.29 21.84
N ILE A 156 3.60 16.13 22.87
CA ILE A 156 4.64 16.93 23.52
C ILE A 156 5.66 16.04 24.24
N ILE A 157 5.20 15.05 25.01
CA ILE A 157 6.10 14.13 25.72
C ILE A 157 6.81 13.19 24.73
N ALA A 158 6.14 12.77 23.65
CA ALA A 158 6.74 11.98 22.58
C ALA A 158 7.95 12.68 21.96
N ILE A 159 7.77 13.88 21.39
CA ILE A 159 8.84 14.61 20.70
C ILE A 159 9.98 15.03 21.65
N ALA A 160 9.66 15.33 22.92
CA ALA A 160 10.66 15.67 23.93
C ALA A 160 11.65 14.52 24.19
N ASN A 161 11.13 13.31 24.37
CA ASN A 161 11.94 12.09 24.56
C ASN A 161 12.88 11.86 23.35
N MET A 162 12.41 12.13 22.13
CA MET A 162 13.22 11.99 20.90
C MET A 162 14.33 13.03 20.79
N LEU A 163 13.98 14.31 21.03
CA LEU A 163 14.89 15.44 20.89
C LEU A 163 16.01 15.40 21.95
N LEU A 164 15.71 15.01 23.19
CA LEU A 164 16.73 14.84 24.24
C LEU A 164 17.77 13.79 23.85
N GLY A 165 17.32 12.56 23.55
CA GLY A 165 18.23 11.47 23.17
C GLY A 165 19.04 11.76 21.90
N ALA A 166 18.40 12.31 20.87
CA ALA A 166 19.09 12.67 19.64
C ALA A 166 20.11 13.80 19.84
N SER A 167 19.75 14.85 20.58
CA SER A 167 20.66 15.97 20.85
C SER A 167 21.87 15.54 21.68
N ALA A 168 21.68 14.65 22.66
CA ALA A 168 22.76 14.08 23.46
C ALA A 168 23.76 13.27 22.61
N ALA A 169 23.25 12.34 21.78
CA ALA A 169 24.10 11.54 20.89
C ALA A 169 24.84 12.40 19.84
N ILE A 170 24.17 13.38 19.22
CA ILE A 170 24.80 14.31 18.26
C ILE A 170 25.88 15.15 18.94
N SER A 171 25.61 15.65 20.16
CA SER A 171 26.56 16.44 20.95
C SER A 171 27.80 15.64 21.31
N ALA A 172 27.63 14.40 21.80
CA ALA A 172 28.74 13.50 22.11
C ALA A 172 29.57 13.09 20.88
N LEU A 173 28.93 12.89 19.72
CA LEU A 173 29.61 12.46 18.48
C LEU A 173 30.37 13.58 17.75
N SER A 174 29.92 14.84 17.87
CA SER A 174 30.42 15.97 17.06
C SER A 174 30.91 17.19 17.86
N GLY A 175 30.72 17.20 19.17
CA GLY A 175 31.08 18.34 20.04
C GLY A 175 30.17 19.56 19.87
N ILE A 176 29.07 19.47 19.12
CA ILE A 176 28.08 20.55 19.01
C ILE A 176 27.41 20.78 20.36
N HIS A 177 27.18 22.05 20.71
CA HIS A 177 26.46 22.40 21.93
C HIS A 177 25.04 21.83 21.90
N ILE A 178 24.66 21.06 22.91
CA ILE A 178 23.43 20.24 22.89
C ILE A 178 22.16 21.05 22.55
N ILE A 179 22.01 22.27 23.08
CA ILE A 179 20.86 23.15 22.78
C ILE A 179 20.84 23.58 21.31
N ALA A 180 22.00 23.73 20.65
CA ALA A 180 22.04 24.03 19.23
C ALA A 180 21.56 22.83 18.40
N ALA A 181 21.91 21.60 18.78
CA ALA A 181 21.35 20.40 18.15
C ALA A 181 19.82 20.34 18.35
N THR A 182 19.33 20.60 19.57
CA THR A 182 17.89 20.59 19.90
C THR A 182 17.07 21.59 19.07
N PHE A 183 17.60 22.79 18.83
CA PHE A 183 16.90 23.81 18.03
C PHE A 183 17.10 23.67 16.51
N LEU A 184 18.20 23.08 16.04
CA LEU A 184 18.47 22.93 14.60
C LEU A 184 17.81 21.68 14.00
N LEU A 185 17.66 20.60 14.76
CA LEU A 185 17.03 19.35 14.30
C LEU A 185 15.63 19.54 13.67
N PRO A 186 14.70 20.34 14.24
CA PRO A 186 13.40 20.56 13.62
C PRO A 186 13.41 21.41 12.34
N VAL A 187 14.47 22.17 12.06
CA VAL A 187 14.46 23.22 11.01
C VAL A 187 14.25 22.63 9.61
N GLY A 188 15.04 21.62 9.23
CA GLY A 188 14.89 20.96 7.93
C GLY A 188 13.54 20.28 7.77
N VAL A 189 13.01 19.72 8.86
CA VAL A 189 11.72 19.02 8.90
C VAL A 189 10.56 19.98 8.71
N VAL A 190 10.51 21.06 9.51
CA VAL A 190 9.52 22.14 9.39
C VAL A 190 9.43 22.67 7.96
N LEU A 191 10.57 22.83 7.28
CA LEU A 191 10.62 23.31 5.91
C LEU A 191 10.00 22.34 4.89
N TYR A 192 10.27 21.03 4.97
CA TYR A 192 9.69 20.08 4.00
C TYR A 192 8.23 19.72 4.33
N THR A 193 7.88 19.62 5.61
CA THR A 193 6.49 19.40 6.07
C THR A 193 5.57 20.53 5.61
N PHE A 194 6.05 21.77 5.57
CA PHE A 194 5.33 22.95 5.08
C PHE A 194 5.03 22.92 3.56
N VAL A 195 5.63 22.03 2.77
CA VAL A 195 5.42 21.99 1.30
C VAL A 195 4.88 20.65 0.80
N GLY A 196 5.36 19.55 1.36
CA GLY A 196 5.10 18.20 0.82
C GLY A 196 3.81 17.52 1.30
N GLY A 197 3.25 17.92 2.44
CA GLY A 197 2.10 17.24 3.05
C GLY A 197 2.37 15.77 3.41
N ILE A 198 1.31 14.99 3.59
CA ILE A 198 1.44 13.62 4.09
C ILE A 198 2.00 12.65 3.04
N LYS A 199 1.72 12.80 1.74
CA LYS A 199 2.27 11.89 0.72
C LYS A 199 3.79 12.01 0.59
N ALA A 200 4.31 13.24 0.62
CA ALA A 200 5.75 13.46 0.72
C ALA A 200 6.33 12.82 1.99
N THR A 201 5.62 12.91 3.11
CA THR A 201 6.04 12.27 4.36
C THR A 201 6.17 10.74 4.23
N PHE A 202 5.24 10.04 3.58
CA PHE A 202 5.39 8.60 3.29
C PHE A 202 6.67 8.28 2.50
N LEU A 203 7.04 9.11 1.52
CA LEU A 203 8.23 8.93 0.70
C LEU A 203 9.54 9.30 1.45
N THR A 204 9.48 10.31 2.32
CA THR A 204 10.57 10.68 3.24
C THR A 204 10.79 9.60 4.32
N ASP A 205 9.70 9.08 4.88
CA ASP A 205 9.69 7.97 5.85
C ASP A 205 10.35 6.72 5.27
N TYR A 206 10.02 6.39 4.02
CA TYR A 206 10.67 5.33 3.24
C TYR A 206 12.19 5.55 3.13
N PHE A 207 12.62 6.72 2.65
CA PHE A 207 14.04 7.05 2.51
C PHE A 207 14.79 6.95 3.85
N HIS A 208 14.25 7.54 4.92
CA HIS A 208 14.81 7.43 6.27
C HIS A 208 14.96 5.95 6.69
N THR A 209 13.93 5.12 6.49
CA THR A 209 13.94 3.69 6.87
C THR A 209 14.99 2.91 6.09
N PHE A 210 15.13 3.18 4.79
CA PHE A 210 16.11 2.47 3.96
C PHE A 210 17.54 2.84 4.34
N VAL A 211 17.85 4.13 4.54
CA VAL A 211 19.16 4.57 5.06
C VAL A 211 19.46 3.97 6.44
N ILE A 212 18.48 3.96 7.35
CA ILE A 212 18.62 3.35 8.68
C ILE A 212 18.92 1.86 8.59
N THR A 213 18.15 1.10 7.79
CA THR A 213 18.32 -0.36 7.67
C THR A 213 19.63 -0.74 6.98
N ILE A 214 20.09 0.00 5.97
CA ILE A 214 21.42 -0.19 5.35
C ILE A 214 22.54 -0.04 6.40
N ILE A 215 22.48 0.99 7.25
CA ILE A 215 23.50 1.21 8.29
C ILE A 215 23.46 0.12 9.37
N ILE A 216 22.29 -0.39 9.73
CA ILE A 216 22.18 -1.55 10.64
C ILE A 216 22.81 -2.79 10.00
N CYS A 217 22.51 -3.09 8.73
CA CYS A 217 23.13 -4.19 7.98
C CYS A 217 24.67 -4.04 7.92
N PHE A 218 25.19 -2.84 7.72
CA PHE A 218 26.63 -2.55 7.84
C PHE A 218 27.18 -2.94 9.22
N PHE A 219 26.51 -2.57 10.32
CA PHE A 219 26.95 -2.97 11.67
C PHE A 219 26.89 -4.50 11.89
N THR A 220 25.89 -5.21 11.32
CA THR A 220 25.81 -6.68 11.43
C THR A 220 27.01 -7.40 10.80
N ILE A 221 27.62 -6.84 9.75
CA ILE A 221 28.88 -7.34 9.19
C ILE A 221 30.05 -6.83 10.05
N LYS A 222 30.10 -5.52 10.31
CA LYS A 222 31.31 -4.86 10.78
C LYS A 222 31.72 -5.26 12.20
N ALA A 223 30.77 -5.63 13.06
CA ALA A 223 31.06 -6.10 14.42
C ALA A 223 31.96 -7.36 14.45
N PHE A 224 31.77 -8.31 13.51
CA PHE A 224 32.58 -9.54 13.44
C PHE A 224 33.91 -9.37 12.69
N LEU A 225 34.10 -8.24 12.01
CA LEU A 225 35.38 -7.84 11.40
C LEU A 225 36.31 -7.10 12.39
N VAL A 226 35.99 -7.15 13.69
CA VAL A 226 36.84 -6.66 14.79
C VAL A 226 37.64 -7.84 15.35
N SER A 227 38.95 -7.65 15.52
CA SER A 227 39.93 -8.71 15.84
C SER A 227 39.57 -9.49 17.10
N GLU A 228 39.10 -8.77 18.11
CA GLU A 228 38.75 -9.25 19.44
C GLU A 228 37.46 -10.07 19.42
N ILE A 229 36.47 -9.66 18.61
CA ILE A 229 35.15 -10.31 18.52
C ILE A 229 35.22 -11.53 17.59
N GLY A 230 35.70 -11.34 16.35
CA GLY A 230 35.94 -12.35 15.32
C GLY A 230 34.73 -13.13 14.77
N SER A 231 33.73 -13.46 15.59
CA SER A 231 32.54 -14.23 15.22
C SER A 231 31.44 -14.13 16.30
N PRO A 232 30.19 -14.55 16.02
CA PRO A 232 29.17 -14.70 17.07
C PRO A 232 29.58 -15.66 18.18
N GLY A 233 30.48 -16.63 17.89
CA GLY A 233 31.04 -17.54 18.88
C GLY A 233 32.08 -16.90 19.80
N GLY A 234 32.91 -15.99 19.28
CA GLY A 234 33.86 -15.21 20.09
C GLY A 234 33.15 -14.17 20.94
N LEU A 235 32.12 -13.51 20.39
CA LEU A 235 31.25 -12.60 21.15
C LEU A 235 30.60 -13.28 22.36
N TYR A 236 30.17 -14.54 22.22
CA TYR A 236 29.69 -15.35 23.34
C TYR A 236 30.75 -15.53 24.43
N ASP A 237 31.97 -15.94 24.06
CA ASP A 237 33.04 -16.22 25.03
C ASP A 237 33.41 -14.96 25.84
N LEU A 238 33.48 -13.81 25.17
CA LEU A 238 33.72 -12.51 25.80
C LEU A 238 32.59 -12.14 26.77
N ILE A 239 31.32 -12.27 26.37
CA ILE A 239 30.17 -11.91 27.22
C ILE A 239 30.00 -12.88 28.40
N VAL A 240 30.39 -14.15 28.25
CA VAL A 240 30.52 -15.09 29.37
C VAL A 240 31.62 -14.66 30.35
N GLN A 241 32.71 -14.04 29.88
CA GLN A 241 33.76 -13.52 30.76
C GLN A 241 33.30 -12.23 31.48
N VAL A 242 32.77 -11.25 30.74
CA VAL A 242 32.19 -10.01 31.31
C VAL A 242 31.09 -10.31 32.34
N GLY A 243 30.31 -11.37 32.15
CA GLY A 243 29.31 -11.83 33.13
C GLY A 243 29.88 -12.37 34.46
N LYS A 244 31.14 -12.81 34.50
CA LYS A 244 31.84 -13.20 35.75
C LYS A 244 32.45 -11.99 36.45
N ASP A 245 33.08 -11.12 35.66
CA ASP A 245 33.83 -9.97 36.18
C ASP A 245 32.86 -8.86 36.63
N HIS A 246 31.72 -8.73 35.95
CA HIS A 246 30.70 -7.70 36.14
C HIS A 246 29.26 -8.27 36.13
N PRO A 247 28.89 -9.12 37.12
CA PRO A 247 27.60 -9.78 37.17
C PRO A 247 26.41 -8.80 37.33
N VAL A 248 25.37 -9.00 36.53
CA VAL A 248 24.15 -8.18 36.52
C VAL A 248 23.24 -8.52 37.71
N ALA A 249 23.00 -7.54 38.58
CA ALA A 249 22.10 -7.70 39.72
C ALA A 249 20.67 -8.03 39.26
N GLY A 250 20.11 -9.13 39.79
CA GLY A 250 18.75 -9.57 39.43
C GLY A 250 18.64 -10.40 38.15
N ASN A 251 19.77 -10.76 37.51
CA ASN A 251 19.84 -11.79 36.47
C ASN A 251 20.20 -13.16 37.08
N HIS A 252 19.77 -14.27 36.45
CA HIS A 252 20.22 -15.61 36.85
C HIS A 252 21.72 -15.77 36.64
N ASP A 253 22.43 -16.27 37.66
CA ASP A 253 23.90 -16.36 37.74
C ASP A 253 24.65 -15.04 37.42
N GLY A 254 23.98 -13.88 37.54
CA GLY A 254 24.51 -12.59 37.11
C GLY A 254 24.67 -12.44 35.59
N SER A 255 24.18 -13.40 34.79
CA SER A 255 24.53 -13.54 33.38
C SER A 255 23.83 -12.52 32.47
N PHE A 256 24.56 -11.96 31.50
CA PHE A 256 23.98 -11.22 30.37
C PHE A 256 23.24 -12.12 29.36
N LEU A 257 23.41 -13.44 29.47
CA LEU A 257 22.92 -14.45 28.52
C LEU A 257 21.67 -15.18 29.03
N THR A 258 20.77 -14.48 29.72
CA THR A 258 19.49 -15.05 30.16
C THR A 258 18.32 -14.10 29.91
N MET A 259 17.13 -14.66 29.68
CA MET A 259 15.88 -13.90 29.72
C MET A 259 15.45 -13.56 31.16
N THR A 260 16.08 -14.19 32.15
CA THR A 260 15.75 -14.13 33.59
C THR A 260 16.23 -12.84 34.26
N SER A 261 15.92 -11.68 33.67
CA SER A 261 16.26 -10.36 34.21
C SER A 261 15.04 -9.66 34.79
N LYS A 262 15.10 -9.30 36.09
CA LYS A 262 13.99 -8.66 36.81
C LYS A 262 13.67 -7.26 36.26
N ASP A 263 14.69 -6.41 36.14
CA ASP A 263 14.50 -5.03 35.66
C ASP A 263 14.21 -4.95 34.15
N ALA A 264 14.63 -5.94 33.35
CA ALA A 264 14.23 -6.01 31.93
C ALA A 264 12.72 -6.28 31.76
N ILE A 265 12.10 -7.09 32.62
CA ILE A 265 10.65 -7.29 32.62
C ILE A 265 9.93 -6.01 33.09
N TYR A 266 10.45 -5.34 34.13
CA TYR A 266 9.90 -4.04 34.56
C TYR A 266 9.96 -3.00 33.44
N PHE A 267 11.10 -2.90 32.74
CA PHE A 267 11.23 -2.08 31.54
C PHE A 267 10.24 -2.50 30.45
N GLY A 268 10.12 -3.80 30.13
CA GLY A 268 9.18 -4.30 29.14
C GLY A 268 7.73 -3.90 29.43
N ILE A 269 7.30 -4.00 30.69
CA ILE A 269 5.95 -3.64 31.14
C ILE A 269 5.69 -2.14 30.98
N ILE A 270 6.66 -1.29 31.36
CA ILE A 270 6.57 0.16 31.07
C ILE A 270 6.47 0.37 29.56
N HIS A 271 7.38 -0.23 28.80
CA HIS A 271 7.57 0.08 27.38
C HIS A 271 6.36 -0.33 26.54
N VAL A 272 5.78 -1.51 26.75
CA VAL A 272 4.57 -1.92 26.01
C VAL A 272 3.38 -1.02 26.32
N LEU A 273 3.14 -0.69 27.59
CA LEU A 273 2.01 0.17 27.97
C LEU A 273 2.21 1.60 27.46
N ALA A 274 3.41 2.14 27.58
CA ALA A 274 3.76 3.49 27.12
C ALA A 274 3.68 3.62 25.58
N ASN A 275 4.08 2.59 24.83
CA ASN A 275 3.93 2.53 23.38
C ASN A 275 2.46 2.40 22.95
N PHE A 276 1.66 1.60 23.65
CA PHE A 276 0.21 1.56 23.45
C PHE A 276 -0.42 2.94 23.67
N GLY A 277 0.01 3.68 24.71
CA GLY A 277 -0.41 5.06 24.97
C GLY A 277 -0.03 5.99 23.82
N LEU A 278 1.27 6.07 23.53
CA LEU A 278 1.84 6.95 22.51
C LEU A 278 1.12 6.86 21.17
N VAL A 279 0.81 5.65 20.70
CA VAL A 279 0.28 5.46 19.33
C VAL A 279 -1.25 5.42 19.26
N ILE A 280 -1.95 5.00 20.32
CA ILE A 280 -3.42 5.12 20.36
C ILE A 280 -3.87 6.57 20.56
N MET A 281 -2.99 7.43 21.08
CA MET A 281 -3.28 8.84 21.38
C MET A 281 -2.57 9.82 20.44
N ASP A 282 -1.92 9.34 19.38
CA ASP A 282 -1.29 10.18 18.36
C ASP A 282 -2.03 10.09 17.02
N THR A 283 -2.63 11.22 16.61
CA THR A 283 -3.32 11.37 15.32
C THR A 283 -2.41 11.04 14.12
N GLY A 284 -1.09 11.18 14.21
CA GLY A 284 -0.16 10.90 13.12
C GLY A 284 -0.24 9.47 12.57
N PHE A 285 -0.47 8.48 13.44
CA PHE A 285 -0.65 7.08 13.03
C PHE A 285 -2.04 6.84 12.40
N PHE A 286 -3.07 7.49 12.93
CA PHE A 286 -4.41 7.46 12.34
C PHE A 286 -4.41 8.09 10.94
N ALA A 287 -3.76 9.23 10.76
CA ALA A 287 -3.62 9.88 9.46
C ALA A 287 -2.92 8.99 8.42
N LYS A 288 -1.88 8.23 8.81
CA LYS A 288 -1.27 7.21 7.93
C LYS A 288 -2.22 6.05 7.61
N ALA A 289 -3.00 5.55 8.56
CA ALA A 289 -4.02 4.52 8.29
C ALA A 289 -5.21 5.05 7.44
N PHE A 290 -5.54 6.34 7.54
CA PHE A 290 -6.50 7.00 6.66
C PHE A 290 -5.93 7.24 5.25
N SER A 291 -4.61 7.43 5.12
CA SER A 291 -3.93 7.66 3.83
C SER A 291 -3.63 6.40 3.02
N ALA A 292 -3.47 5.24 3.67
CA ALA A 292 -3.33 3.95 2.99
C ALA A 292 -4.61 3.55 2.23
N ALA A 293 -4.52 2.73 1.20
CA ALA A 293 -5.70 2.10 0.60
C ALA A 293 -6.40 1.16 1.60
N PRO A 294 -7.73 0.94 1.55
CA PRO A 294 -8.43 0.06 2.49
C PRO A 294 -7.86 -1.37 2.58
N GLN A 295 -7.45 -1.91 1.43
CA GLN A 295 -6.75 -3.20 1.28
C GLN A 295 -5.29 -3.17 1.78
N ALA A 296 -4.66 -2.00 1.86
CA ALA A 296 -3.27 -1.85 2.28
C ALA A 296 -3.08 -1.72 3.80
N VAL A 297 -4.08 -1.21 4.54
CA VAL A 297 -3.96 -0.96 6.00
C VAL A 297 -3.54 -2.22 6.77
N VAL A 298 -4.30 -3.30 6.67
CA VAL A 298 -4.07 -4.47 7.54
C VAL A 298 -2.79 -5.23 7.15
N PRO A 299 -2.53 -5.55 5.86
CA PRO A 299 -1.25 -6.14 5.46
C PRO A 299 -0.07 -5.23 5.78
N GLY A 300 -0.16 -3.92 5.53
CA GLY A 300 0.94 -2.97 5.75
C GLY A 300 1.35 -2.86 7.22
N TYR A 301 0.38 -2.77 8.14
CA TYR A 301 0.67 -2.74 9.58
C TYR A 301 1.12 -4.11 10.14
N ILE A 302 0.64 -5.24 9.58
CA ILE A 302 1.14 -6.58 9.96
C ILE A 302 2.59 -6.76 9.50
N ILE A 303 2.87 -6.53 8.21
CA ILE A 303 4.20 -6.70 7.61
C ILE A 303 5.19 -5.75 8.26
N GLY A 304 4.86 -4.46 8.36
CA GLY A 304 5.70 -3.46 9.02
C GLY A 304 5.91 -3.76 10.50
N GLY A 305 4.88 -4.23 11.22
CA GLY A 305 4.98 -4.56 12.65
C GLY A 305 5.85 -5.79 12.95
N ILE A 306 5.84 -6.80 12.08
CA ILE A 306 6.67 -8.00 12.19
C ILE A 306 8.11 -7.71 11.75
N ALA A 307 8.30 -6.94 10.67
CA ALA A 307 9.63 -6.54 10.22
C ALA A 307 10.34 -5.63 11.25
N TYR A 308 9.62 -4.64 11.79
CA TYR A 308 10.18 -3.72 12.80
C TYR A 308 10.84 -4.44 13.99
N PHE A 309 10.28 -5.57 14.46
CA PHE A 309 10.81 -6.33 15.60
C PHE A 309 12.33 -6.61 15.48
N ALA A 310 12.80 -6.94 14.28
CA ALA A 310 14.20 -7.28 14.05
C ALA A 310 15.17 -6.14 14.32
N ILE A 311 14.75 -4.88 14.18
CA ILE A 311 15.65 -3.73 14.27
C ILE A 311 16.17 -3.50 15.70
N PRO A 312 15.33 -3.19 16.72
CA PRO A 312 15.82 -3.04 18.08
C PRO A 312 16.31 -4.36 18.68
N TRP A 313 15.79 -5.53 18.24
CA TRP A 313 16.30 -6.82 18.71
C TRP A 313 17.73 -7.09 18.23
N CYS A 314 17.98 -7.02 16.91
CA CYS A 314 19.30 -7.29 16.33
C CYS A 314 20.31 -6.20 16.69
N LEU A 315 19.98 -4.92 16.47
CA LEU A 315 20.91 -3.81 16.74
C LEU A 315 21.16 -3.68 18.25
N GLY A 316 20.10 -3.75 19.06
CA GLY A 316 20.19 -3.64 20.51
C GLY A 316 21.06 -4.73 21.10
N THR A 317 20.86 -6.00 20.70
CA THR A 317 21.70 -7.13 21.17
C THR A 317 23.13 -6.97 20.67
N LEU A 318 23.34 -6.79 19.36
CA LEU A 318 24.68 -6.77 18.79
C LEU A 318 25.53 -5.62 19.32
N MET A 319 25.02 -4.38 19.27
CA MET A 319 25.82 -3.20 19.59
C MET A 319 26.03 -3.03 21.10
N SER A 320 25.08 -3.43 21.96
CA SER A 320 25.34 -3.44 23.40
C SER A 320 26.35 -4.52 23.78
N PHE A 321 26.35 -5.67 23.11
CA PHE A 321 27.32 -6.73 23.35
C PHE A 321 28.69 -6.36 22.76
N SER A 322 28.75 -5.64 21.63
CA SER A 322 30.00 -5.04 21.14
C SER A 322 30.52 -3.92 22.04
N ALA A 323 29.68 -3.22 22.82
CA ALA A 323 30.16 -2.33 23.87
C ALA A 323 30.77 -3.13 25.02
N LEU A 324 29.99 -4.02 25.65
CA LEU A 324 30.42 -4.84 26.79
C LEU A 324 31.69 -5.66 26.49
N ALA A 325 31.80 -6.24 25.29
CA ALA A 325 32.93 -7.07 24.89
C ALA A 325 34.19 -6.29 24.46
N LEU A 326 34.11 -4.96 24.34
CA LEU A 326 35.25 -4.10 23.98
C LEU A 326 35.59 -3.05 25.06
N GLU A 327 34.75 -2.87 26.08
CA GLU A 327 34.88 -1.83 27.10
C GLU A 327 36.26 -1.79 27.78
N ASP A 328 36.81 -2.97 28.07
CA ASP A 328 38.14 -3.15 28.67
C ASP A 328 39.29 -3.19 27.63
N THR A 329 39.07 -2.69 26.42
CA THR A 329 40.08 -2.62 25.35
C THR A 329 40.45 -1.16 25.00
N PRO A 330 41.71 -0.87 24.61
CA PRO A 330 42.11 0.45 24.13
C PRO A 330 41.38 0.98 22.88
N ARG A 331 40.46 0.21 22.28
CA ARG A 331 39.57 0.66 21.20
C ARG A 331 38.34 1.41 21.71
N PHE A 332 37.95 1.20 22.96
CA PHE A 332 36.68 1.70 23.48
C PHE A 332 36.83 3.10 24.11
N PRO A 333 35.91 4.05 23.87
CA PRO A 333 36.15 5.46 24.18
C PRO A 333 36.39 5.81 25.66
N THR A 334 35.92 4.98 26.60
CA THR A 334 36.08 5.20 28.04
C THR A 334 37.35 4.55 28.63
N TYR A 335 38.05 3.68 27.89
CA TYR A 335 39.16 2.88 28.43
C TYR A 335 40.25 3.74 29.09
N PRO A 336 40.76 3.40 30.30
CA PRO A 336 40.56 2.14 31.04
C PRO A 336 39.42 2.17 32.08
N ARG A 337 38.49 3.14 32.02
CA ARG A 337 37.27 3.11 32.84
C ARG A 337 36.09 2.54 32.07
N ARG A 338 35.12 1.98 32.78
CA ARG A 338 33.81 1.62 32.21
C ARG A 338 32.96 2.87 31.94
N MET A 339 31.87 2.68 31.20
CA MET A 339 30.82 3.68 31.04
C MET A 339 30.19 4.01 32.39
N SER A 340 30.04 5.31 32.67
CA SER A 340 29.28 5.80 33.81
C SER A 340 27.78 5.63 33.59
N SER A 341 27.01 5.56 34.68
CA SER A 341 25.54 5.52 34.62
C SER A 341 24.94 6.71 33.87
N VAL A 342 25.63 7.87 33.85
CA VAL A 342 25.22 9.07 33.12
C VAL A 342 25.45 8.91 31.61
N GLU A 343 26.58 8.35 31.17
CA GLU A 343 26.82 8.06 29.75
C GLU A 343 25.84 7.00 29.23
N ILE A 344 25.53 5.98 30.04
CA ILE A 344 24.53 4.96 29.72
C ILE A 344 23.12 5.56 29.63
N SER A 345 22.69 6.35 30.63
CA SER A 345 21.35 6.96 30.67
C SER A 345 21.11 8.01 29.57
N ASN A 346 22.17 8.68 29.10
CA ASN A 346 22.14 9.53 27.90
C ASN A 346 22.12 8.73 26.57
N GLY A 347 22.12 7.39 26.61
CA GLY A 347 22.04 6.53 25.43
C GLY A 347 23.35 6.36 24.66
N LEU A 348 24.51 6.68 25.25
CA LEU A 348 25.79 6.71 24.52
C LEU A 348 26.38 5.32 24.18
N VAL A 349 25.70 4.24 24.57
CA VAL A 349 26.11 2.85 24.29
C VAL A 349 26.25 2.60 22.78
N LEU A 350 25.25 2.96 21.97
CA LEU A 350 25.32 2.80 20.51
C LEU A 350 26.44 3.66 19.88
N PRO A 351 26.57 4.98 20.18
CA PRO A 351 27.73 5.78 19.81
C PRO A 351 29.08 5.13 20.14
N TYR A 352 29.29 4.67 21.39
CA TYR A 352 30.60 4.18 21.83
C TYR A 352 30.93 2.79 21.24
N ALA A 353 29.94 1.89 21.13
CA ALA A 353 30.07 0.64 20.39
C ALA A 353 30.49 0.88 18.93
N ALA A 354 29.84 1.83 18.24
CA ALA A 354 30.15 2.15 16.85
C ALA A 354 31.56 2.73 16.67
N ILE A 355 32.02 3.59 17.60
CA ILE A 355 33.39 4.09 17.62
C ILE A 355 34.39 2.93 17.83
N ALA A 356 34.12 2.01 18.75
CA ALA A 356 35.02 0.89 19.03
C ALA A 356 35.15 -0.08 17.84
N ILE A 357 34.05 -0.40 17.15
CA ILE A 357 34.08 -1.34 16.01
C ILE A 357 34.51 -0.69 14.68
N ALA A 358 34.24 0.61 14.47
CA ALA A 358 34.39 1.27 13.16
C ALA A 358 34.96 2.70 13.19
N GLY A 359 35.48 3.17 14.33
CA GLY A 359 36.15 4.46 14.49
C GLY A 359 35.29 5.64 14.05
N LYS A 360 35.90 6.60 13.34
CA LYS A 360 35.20 7.78 12.79
C LYS A 360 34.12 7.41 11.77
N GLY A 361 34.24 6.27 11.08
CA GLY A 361 33.18 5.75 10.20
C GLY A 361 31.94 5.32 10.99
N GLY A 362 32.13 4.60 12.10
CA GLY A 362 31.06 4.24 13.01
C GLY A 362 30.41 5.45 13.68
N ALA A 363 31.21 6.43 14.10
CA ALA A 363 30.71 7.71 14.61
C ALA A 363 29.81 8.43 13.59
N ALA A 364 30.24 8.53 12.33
CA ALA A 364 29.46 9.16 11.26
C ALA A 364 28.19 8.36 10.94
N ALA A 365 28.26 7.03 10.98
CA ALA A 365 27.11 6.15 10.81
C ALA A 365 26.04 6.35 11.90
N VAL A 366 26.42 6.40 13.19
CA VAL A 366 25.46 6.67 14.28
C VAL A 366 24.97 8.12 14.26
N LEU A 367 25.80 9.09 13.86
CA LEU A 367 25.37 10.47 13.67
C LEU A 367 24.26 10.57 12.61
N LEU A 368 24.45 9.91 11.46
CA LEU A 368 23.47 9.85 10.38
C LEU A 368 22.21 9.08 10.80
N ILE A 369 22.34 7.92 11.44
CA ILE A 369 21.18 7.10 11.84
C ILE A 369 20.31 7.81 12.88
N THR A 370 20.93 8.52 13.83
CA THR A 370 20.24 9.34 14.83
C THR A 370 19.49 10.48 14.17
N PHE A 371 20.11 11.12 13.16
CA PHE A 371 19.49 12.18 12.38
C PHE A 371 18.27 11.69 11.59
N MET A 372 18.39 10.63 10.78
CA MET A 372 17.27 10.03 10.02
C MET A 372 16.08 9.65 10.93
N ALA A 373 16.38 9.04 12.08
CA ALA A 373 15.37 8.57 13.03
C ALA A 373 14.62 9.73 13.71
N VAL A 374 15.34 10.78 14.13
CA VAL A 374 14.71 11.94 14.75
C VAL A 374 13.97 12.82 13.74
N THR A 375 14.47 12.98 12.49
CA THR A 375 13.76 13.76 11.46
C THR A 375 12.45 13.09 11.02
N SER A 376 12.45 11.76 10.86
CA SER A 376 11.22 10.98 10.65
C SER A 376 10.20 11.25 11.76
N THR A 377 10.63 11.12 13.02
CA THR A 377 9.74 11.25 14.17
C THR A 377 9.21 12.68 14.34
N ILE A 378 10.05 13.70 14.17
CA ILE A 378 9.63 15.12 14.19
C ILE A 378 8.55 15.35 13.12
N SER A 379 8.72 14.82 11.90
CA SER A 379 7.74 15.01 10.81
C SER A 379 6.36 14.49 11.20
N ALA A 380 6.30 13.26 11.72
CA ALA A 380 5.04 12.65 12.16
C ALA A 380 4.37 13.45 13.30
N GLN A 381 5.13 13.87 14.32
CA GLN A 381 4.59 14.64 15.45
C GLN A 381 4.13 16.05 15.04
N VAL A 382 4.88 16.72 14.16
CA VAL A 382 4.58 18.07 13.66
C VAL A 382 3.32 18.07 12.79
N ILE A 383 3.13 17.05 11.92
CA ILE A 383 1.89 16.87 11.14
C ILE A 383 0.71 16.51 12.04
N SER A 384 0.94 15.67 13.05
CA SER A 384 -0.10 15.31 14.02
C SER A 384 -0.64 16.56 14.73
N VAL A 385 0.22 17.37 15.34
CA VAL A 385 -0.19 18.59 16.03
C VAL A 385 -0.74 19.65 15.07
N SER A 386 -0.23 19.76 13.84
CA SER A 386 -0.79 20.70 12.86
C SER A 386 -2.20 20.31 12.38
N SER A 387 -2.51 19.00 12.30
CA SER A 387 -3.86 18.52 12.03
C SER A 387 -4.83 18.89 13.15
N ILE A 388 -4.43 18.72 14.42
CA ILE A 388 -5.22 19.09 15.60
C ILE A 388 -5.50 20.60 15.61
N ILE A 389 -4.50 21.43 15.28
CA ILE A 389 -4.65 22.89 15.22
C ILE A 389 -5.58 23.33 14.08
N SER A 390 -5.51 22.70 12.91
CA SER A 390 -6.29 23.11 11.73
C SER A 390 -7.72 22.58 11.72
N PHE A 391 -7.93 21.28 12.00
CA PHE A 391 -9.24 20.63 11.97
C PHE A 391 -9.98 20.80 13.31
N ASP A 392 -9.37 20.27 14.36
CA ASP A 392 -10.04 20.05 15.65
C ASP A 392 -10.15 21.33 16.50
N ILE A 393 -9.25 22.29 16.30
CA ILE A 393 -9.29 23.61 16.93
C ILE A 393 -9.89 24.64 15.97
N TYR A 394 -9.18 25.01 14.89
CA TYR A 394 -9.58 26.15 14.04
C TYR A 394 -10.90 25.92 13.29
N ARG A 395 -10.98 24.88 12.44
CA ARG A 395 -12.20 24.58 11.65
C ARG A 395 -13.41 24.33 12.57
N GLN A 396 -13.25 23.58 13.65
CA GLN A 396 -14.38 23.22 14.51
C GLN A 396 -14.93 24.38 15.38
N TYR A 397 -14.04 25.22 15.94
CA TYR A 397 -14.42 26.19 16.98
C TYR A 397 -14.26 27.66 16.57
N PHE A 398 -13.39 27.99 15.61
CA PHE A 398 -13.16 29.38 15.17
C PHE A 398 -13.83 29.69 13.82
N ASN A 399 -13.75 28.80 12.84
CA ASN A 399 -14.41 28.98 11.54
C ASN A 399 -14.88 27.65 10.92
N ARG A 400 -16.17 27.33 11.11
CA ARG A 400 -16.80 26.13 10.53
C ARG A 400 -16.96 26.16 9.01
N GLY A 401 -16.84 27.34 8.39
CA GLY A 401 -16.79 27.54 6.94
C GLY A 401 -15.38 27.70 6.39
N ALA A 402 -14.34 27.24 7.11
CA ALA A 402 -12.96 27.30 6.64
C ALA A 402 -12.77 26.58 5.30
N THR A 403 -12.09 27.23 4.35
CA THR A 403 -11.73 26.67 3.04
C THR A 403 -10.47 25.82 3.13
N ASP A 404 -10.14 25.05 2.08
CA ASP A 404 -8.84 24.36 1.96
C ASP A 404 -7.65 25.30 2.25
N ARG A 405 -7.71 26.51 1.72
CA ARG A 405 -6.67 27.53 1.90
C ARG A 405 -6.51 27.94 3.36
N ASP A 406 -7.60 27.96 4.13
CA ASP A 406 -7.57 28.27 5.56
C ASP A 406 -7.05 27.08 6.37
N ALA A 407 -7.52 25.86 6.08
CA ALA A 407 -7.07 24.64 6.74
C ALA A 407 -5.56 24.42 6.56
N ILE A 408 -5.07 24.52 5.32
CA ILE A 408 -3.63 24.44 5.00
C ILE A 408 -2.86 25.57 5.70
N ARG A 409 -3.35 26.81 5.69
CA ARG A 409 -2.70 27.94 6.38
C ARG A 409 -2.57 27.71 7.89
N TRP A 410 -3.60 27.19 8.55
CA TRP A 410 -3.53 26.90 9.99
C TRP A 410 -2.70 25.65 10.32
N SER A 411 -2.65 24.67 9.40
CA SER A 411 -1.69 23.57 9.49
C SER A 411 -0.26 24.11 9.43
N HIS A 412 0.06 24.98 8.47
CA HIS A 412 1.39 25.60 8.33
C HIS A 412 1.79 26.44 9.56
N ILE A 413 0.84 27.15 10.19
CA ILE A 413 1.07 27.85 11.47
C ILE A 413 1.40 26.84 12.58
N GLY A 414 0.62 25.76 12.68
CA GLY A 414 0.85 24.66 13.64
C GLY A 414 2.21 23.98 13.44
N VAL A 415 2.63 23.75 12.20
CA VAL A 415 3.93 23.16 11.82
C VAL A 415 5.09 23.98 12.42
N VAL A 416 5.10 25.30 12.16
CA VAL A 416 6.17 26.19 12.66
C VAL A 416 6.09 26.38 14.17
N PHE A 417 4.88 26.56 14.73
CA PHE A 417 4.67 26.70 16.17
C PHE A 417 5.19 25.49 16.95
N PHE A 418 4.80 24.28 16.54
CA PHE A 418 5.16 23.06 17.28
C PHE A 418 6.65 22.72 17.14
N GLY A 419 7.26 22.98 15.97
CA GLY A 419 8.72 22.84 15.79
C GLY A 419 9.53 23.72 16.75
N LEU A 420 9.12 24.96 16.98
CA LEU A 420 9.76 25.87 17.94
C LEU A 420 9.42 25.50 19.40
N PHE A 421 8.16 25.18 19.69
CA PHE A 421 7.70 24.83 21.04
C PHE A 421 8.37 23.55 21.57
N SER A 422 8.47 22.51 20.74
CA SER A 422 9.10 21.23 21.11
C SER A 422 10.59 21.37 21.42
N ALA A 423 11.34 22.17 20.65
CA ALA A 423 12.75 22.48 20.94
C ALA A 423 12.92 23.25 22.25
N ALA A 424 12.06 24.25 22.51
CA ALA A 424 12.07 25.02 23.75
C ALA A 424 11.70 24.17 24.98
N PHE A 425 10.68 23.30 24.85
CA PHE A 425 10.26 22.39 25.92
C PHE A 425 11.32 21.32 26.24
N SER A 426 11.94 20.74 25.20
CA SER A 426 13.07 19.81 25.38
C SER A 426 14.27 20.49 26.05
N THR A 427 14.55 21.75 25.71
CA THR A 427 15.57 22.57 26.36
C THR A 427 15.26 22.80 27.84
N ALA A 428 13.99 23.06 28.20
CA ALA A 428 13.57 23.20 29.59
C ALA A 428 13.75 21.90 30.40
N LEU A 429 13.41 20.74 29.82
CA LEU A 429 13.65 19.44 30.45
C LEU A 429 15.14 19.14 30.66
N TYR A 430 15.99 19.44 29.66
CA TYR A 430 17.44 19.29 29.78
C TYR A 430 18.01 20.10 30.96
N TYR A 431 17.64 21.38 31.09
CA TYR A 431 18.04 22.20 32.25
C TYR A 431 17.39 21.73 33.56
N GLY A 432 16.24 21.06 33.50
CA GLY A 432 15.64 20.31 34.61
C GLY A 432 16.38 19.02 35.00
N LYS A 433 17.52 18.71 34.38
CA LYS A 433 18.32 17.48 34.56
C LYS A 433 17.57 16.19 34.19
N VAL A 434 16.63 16.28 33.27
CA VAL A 434 15.92 15.13 32.69
C VAL A 434 16.71 14.60 31.49
N ASP A 435 16.96 13.29 31.47
CA ASP A 435 17.68 12.59 30.41
C ASP A 435 16.79 11.55 29.69
N LEU A 436 17.37 10.87 28.69
CA LEU A 436 16.70 9.85 27.88
C LEU A 436 16.19 8.67 28.73
N GLY A 437 16.97 8.20 29.71
CA GLY A 437 16.56 7.11 30.60
C GLY A 437 15.32 7.48 31.42
N TRP A 438 15.31 8.68 31.99
CA TRP A 438 14.17 9.20 32.76
C TRP A 438 12.92 9.37 31.88
N THR A 439 13.03 10.00 30.71
CA THR A 439 11.87 10.18 29.82
C THR A 439 11.33 8.87 29.29
N LEU A 440 12.20 7.91 28.94
CA LEU A 440 11.80 6.59 28.46
C LEU A 440 11.03 5.79 29.53
N TYR A 441 11.35 5.97 30.82
CA TYR A 441 10.70 5.23 31.92
C TYR A 441 9.43 5.94 32.42
N MET A 442 9.46 7.27 32.57
CA MET A 442 8.30 8.04 33.06
C MET A 442 7.13 8.04 32.07
N LEU A 443 7.43 8.08 30.76
CA LEU A 443 6.53 8.16 29.61
C LEU A 443 5.07 7.71 29.86
N GLY A 444 4.89 6.44 30.22
CA GLY A 444 3.57 5.81 30.35
C GLY A 444 2.68 6.38 31.45
N VAL A 445 3.25 7.03 32.46
CA VAL A 445 2.48 7.72 33.52
C VAL A 445 1.56 8.79 32.90
N LEU A 446 2.02 9.48 31.85
CA LEU A 446 1.27 10.55 31.17
C LEU A 446 0.60 10.12 29.85
N THR A 447 1.17 9.14 29.12
CA THR A 447 0.67 8.74 27.79
C THR A 447 -0.34 7.60 27.82
N CYS A 448 -0.40 6.78 28.87
CA CYS A 448 -1.35 5.67 28.95
C CYS A 448 -2.85 5.97 29.24
N PRO A 449 -3.30 7.14 29.78
CA PRO A 449 -4.67 7.29 30.26
C PRO A 449 -5.78 7.05 29.22
N GLY A 450 -5.52 7.35 27.95
CA GLY A 450 -6.49 7.24 26.87
C GLY A 450 -6.49 5.92 26.11
N ILE A 451 -5.63 4.93 26.45
CA ILE A 451 -5.54 3.63 25.75
C ILE A 451 -6.90 2.95 25.63
N PHE A 452 -7.44 2.47 26.77
CA PHE A 452 -8.70 1.73 26.78
C PHE A 452 -9.90 2.63 26.46
N PRO A 453 -9.99 3.89 26.95
CA PRO A 453 -11.06 4.79 26.53
C PRO A 453 -11.14 5.01 25.01
N THR A 454 -10.01 5.07 24.29
CA THR A 454 -9.99 5.20 22.82
C THR A 454 -10.28 3.87 22.13
N VAL A 455 -9.72 2.75 22.59
CA VAL A 455 -10.06 1.40 22.07
C VAL A 455 -11.56 1.12 22.18
N PHE A 456 -12.19 1.49 23.30
CA PHE A 456 -13.64 1.40 23.49
C PHE A 456 -14.41 2.41 22.62
N THR A 457 -13.84 3.57 22.32
CA THR A 457 -14.44 4.57 21.42
C THR A 457 -14.55 4.04 20.00
N ILE A 458 -13.56 3.24 19.58
CA ILE A 458 -13.50 2.61 18.25
C ILE A 458 -14.27 1.28 18.21
N LEU A 459 -14.20 0.44 19.25
CA LEU A 459 -14.71 -0.94 19.20
C LEU A 459 -16.00 -1.20 20.00
N TRP A 460 -16.29 -0.45 21.07
CA TRP A 460 -17.35 -0.81 22.03
C TRP A 460 -18.56 0.16 21.99
N ARG A 461 -19.65 -0.25 21.31
CA ARG A 461 -20.88 0.56 21.14
C ARG A 461 -21.60 1.00 22.43
N LYS A 462 -21.28 0.36 23.57
CA LYS A 462 -21.91 0.68 24.87
C LYS A 462 -21.14 1.69 25.72
N GLN A 463 -19.88 2.03 25.38
CA GLN A 463 -19.13 3.04 26.15
C GLN A 463 -19.90 4.35 26.22
N SER A 464 -20.11 4.85 27.43
CA SER A 464 -20.90 6.06 27.69
C SER A 464 -20.06 7.32 27.55
N LYS A 465 -20.71 8.46 27.27
CA LYS A 465 -20.03 9.78 27.18
C LYS A 465 -19.31 10.15 28.48
N ILE A 466 -19.88 9.79 29.63
CA ILE A 466 -19.27 10.04 30.95
C ILE A 466 -18.05 9.13 31.14
N ALA A 467 -18.16 7.86 30.75
CA ALA A 467 -17.05 6.90 30.81
C ALA A 467 -15.89 7.31 29.90
N ALA A 468 -16.15 7.84 28.71
CA ALA A 468 -15.11 8.38 27.85
C ALA A 468 -14.41 9.57 28.52
N ILE A 469 -15.15 10.59 28.99
CA ILE A 469 -14.58 11.84 29.51
C ILE A 469 -13.84 11.65 30.85
N VAL A 470 -14.44 10.94 31.80
CA VAL A 470 -13.98 10.94 33.21
C VAL A 470 -12.86 9.93 33.45
N SER A 471 -12.92 8.75 32.82
CA SER A 471 -11.98 7.65 33.06
C SER A 471 -10.50 7.97 32.79
N PRO A 472 -10.08 8.64 31.69
CA PRO A 472 -8.68 9.00 31.49
C PRO A 472 -8.23 10.10 32.46
N LEU A 473 -9.09 11.04 32.85
CA LEU A 473 -8.73 12.09 33.79
C LEU A 473 -8.49 11.52 35.19
N LEU A 474 -9.37 10.64 35.67
CA LEU A 474 -9.14 9.88 36.90
C LEU A 474 -7.93 8.93 36.79
N GLY A 475 -7.74 8.29 35.64
CA GLY A 475 -6.62 7.38 35.43
C GLY A 475 -5.26 8.07 35.41
N MET A 476 -5.15 9.24 34.77
CA MET A 476 -3.95 10.08 34.81
C MET A 476 -3.64 10.56 36.23
N ALA A 477 -4.67 11.03 36.97
CA ALA A 477 -4.52 11.41 38.37
C ALA A 477 -4.07 10.23 39.24
N THR A 478 -4.63 9.03 39.01
CA THR A 478 -4.24 7.78 39.71
C THR A 478 -2.81 7.37 39.37
N GLY A 479 -2.42 7.45 38.09
CA GLY A 479 -1.06 7.17 37.63
C GLY A 479 -0.02 8.08 38.26
N ILE A 480 -0.27 9.40 38.26
CA ILE A 480 0.61 10.40 38.89
C ILE A 480 0.68 10.20 40.40
N ALA A 481 -0.45 9.96 41.08
CA ALA A 481 -0.48 9.72 42.52
C ALA A 481 0.29 8.45 42.92
N VAL A 482 0.14 7.35 42.16
CA VAL A 482 0.88 6.11 42.38
C VAL A 482 2.37 6.27 42.06
N TRP A 483 2.73 6.99 40.99
CA TRP A 483 4.12 7.27 40.62
C TRP A 483 4.86 8.06 41.71
N LEU A 484 4.32 9.22 42.10
CA LEU A 484 4.94 10.08 43.11
C LEU A 484 4.88 9.47 44.51
N GLY A 485 3.77 8.81 44.85
CA GLY A 485 3.59 8.12 46.13
C GLY A 485 4.55 6.94 46.30
N SER A 486 4.78 6.14 45.24
CA SER A 486 5.75 5.04 45.29
C SER A 486 7.20 5.53 45.22
N ALA A 487 7.50 6.63 44.53
CA ALA A 487 8.81 7.27 44.62
C ALA A 487 9.13 7.68 46.07
N SER A 488 8.21 8.40 46.72
CA SER A 488 8.35 8.80 48.13
C SER A 488 8.40 7.60 49.08
N SER A 489 7.53 6.60 48.91
CA SER A 489 7.45 5.44 49.81
C SER A 489 8.59 4.43 49.67
N LEU A 490 9.27 4.36 48.52
CA LEU A 490 10.35 3.40 48.27
C LEU A 490 11.75 4.02 48.37
N TYR A 491 11.88 5.34 48.16
CA TYR A 491 13.17 6.04 48.13
C TYR A 491 13.24 7.25 49.09
N GLY A 492 12.18 7.52 49.86
CA GLY A 492 12.13 8.57 50.89
C GLY A 492 11.87 9.99 50.37
N GLU A 493 12.07 10.24 49.07
CA GLU A 493 12.00 11.57 48.46
C GLU A 493 11.26 11.56 47.10
N VAL A 494 10.91 12.75 46.62
CA VAL A 494 10.35 12.97 45.26
C VAL A 494 11.29 13.89 44.50
N THR A 495 12.15 13.29 43.68
CA THR A 495 13.21 13.94 42.90
C THR A 495 13.29 13.30 41.51
N VAL A 496 14.00 13.92 40.56
CA VAL A 496 14.25 13.30 39.24
C VAL A 496 14.90 11.92 39.39
N ALA A 497 15.82 11.75 40.36
CA ALA A 497 16.53 10.50 40.59
C ALA A 497 15.66 9.36 41.17
N SER A 498 14.71 9.67 42.07
CA SER A 498 13.77 8.68 42.64
C SER A 498 12.59 8.38 41.69
N THR A 499 12.04 9.42 41.05
CA THR A 499 10.92 9.29 40.11
C THR A 499 11.31 8.59 38.80
N GLY A 500 12.59 8.62 38.40
CA GLY A 500 13.11 7.88 37.25
C GLY A 500 13.42 6.40 37.50
N LYS A 501 13.19 5.87 38.70
CA LYS A 501 13.47 4.45 39.01
C LYS A 501 12.41 3.53 38.38
N SER A 502 12.83 2.32 38.00
CA SER A 502 11.99 1.31 37.34
C SER A 502 10.68 1.05 38.09
N LEU A 503 10.73 0.86 39.42
CA LEU A 503 9.55 0.48 40.21
C LEU A 503 8.45 1.56 40.24
N PRO A 504 8.72 2.84 40.60
CA PRO A 504 7.73 3.91 40.48
C PRO A 504 7.17 4.06 39.08
N CYS A 505 8.01 3.95 38.05
CA CYS A 505 7.58 4.06 36.66
C CYS A 505 6.68 2.88 36.23
N VAL A 506 6.96 1.64 36.65
CA VAL A 506 6.04 0.49 36.46
C VAL A 506 4.71 0.78 37.15
N TYR A 507 4.71 1.09 38.45
CA TYR A 507 3.47 1.25 39.20
C TYR A 507 2.62 2.41 38.68
N GLY A 508 3.24 3.56 38.39
CA GLY A 508 2.58 4.71 37.80
C GLY A 508 2.02 4.43 36.41
N THR A 509 2.80 3.78 35.53
CA THR A 509 2.36 3.42 34.17
C THR A 509 1.23 2.38 34.19
N VAL A 510 1.34 1.34 35.00
CA VAL A 510 0.29 0.30 35.15
C VAL A 510 -1.00 0.91 35.72
N ALA A 511 -0.89 1.79 36.73
CA ALA A 511 -2.04 2.51 37.26
C ALA A 511 -2.67 3.44 36.21
N SER A 512 -1.86 4.20 35.47
CA SER A 512 -2.29 5.12 34.40
C SER A 512 -2.96 4.38 33.24
N ALA A 513 -2.48 3.18 32.88
CA ALA A 513 -3.03 2.38 31.79
C ALA A 513 -4.30 1.61 32.16
N LEU A 514 -4.32 0.94 33.32
CA LEU A 514 -5.37 -0.03 33.65
C LEU A 514 -6.55 0.59 34.41
N SER A 515 -6.34 1.63 35.22
CA SER A 515 -7.45 2.27 35.93
C SER A 515 -8.48 2.96 35.00
N PRO A 516 -8.14 3.63 33.88
CA PRO A 516 -9.13 4.08 32.89
C PRO A 516 -9.96 2.96 32.30
N ALA A 517 -9.42 1.73 32.19
CA ALA A 517 -10.16 0.58 31.68
C ALA A 517 -11.27 0.18 32.67
N LEU A 518 -10.91 0.04 33.95
CA LEU A 518 -11.83 -0.27 35.04
C LEU A 518 -12.92 0.81 35.17
N TYR A 519 -12.53 2.09 35.24
CA TYR A 519 -13.47 3.22 35.30
C TYR A 519 -14.39 3.24 34.08
N SER A 520 -13.86 3.04 32.86
CA SER A 520 -14.66 3.05 31.63
C SER A 520 -15.71 1.95 31.61
N VAL A 521 -15.34 0.74 32.06
CA VAL A 521 -16.26 -0.40 32.14
C VAL A 521 -17.34 -0.14 33.18
N VAL A 522 -16.97 0.22 34.42
CA VAL A 522 -17.95 0.46 35.51
C VAL A 522 -18.93 1.58 35.15
N ILE A 523 -18.44 2.74 34.72
CA ILE A 523 -19.28 3.91 34.38
C ILE A 523 -20.19 3.61 33.16
N SER A 524 -19.73 2.78 32.22
CA SER A 524 -20.54 2.36 31.06
C SER A 524 -21.53 1.23 31.38
N LEU A 525 -21.29 0.42 32.42
CA LEU A 525 -22.27 -0.58 32.87
C LEU A 525 -23.40 0.06 33.68
N VAL A 526 -23.11 1.12 34.46
CA VAL A 526 -24.13 1.89 35.19
C VAL A 526 -25.05 2.68 34.26
N LYS A 527 -24.52 3.28 33.18
CA LYS A 527 -25.32 4.01 32.18
C LYS A 527 -24.83 3.73 30.75
N PRO A 528 -25.18 2.57 30.16
CA PRO A 528 -24.69 2.19 28.84
C PRO A 528 -25.25 3.06 27.73
N ALA A 529 -24.41 3.36 26.75
CA ALA A 529 -24.85 3.86 25.44
C ALA A 529 -25.35 2.71 24.55
N ASN A 530 -25.95 3.05 23.42
CA ASN A 530 -26.18 2.14 22.30
C ASN A 530 -25.94 2.88 20.99
N TYR A 531 -24.69 3.31 20.77
CA TYR A 531 -24.30 4.10 19.61
C TYR A 531 -24.40 3.28 18.32
N GLN A 532 -24.98 3.84 17.25
CA GLN A 532 -25.07 3.15 15.96
C GLN A 532 -23.85 3.50 15.11
N TRP A 533 -23.13 2.50 14.62
CA TRP A 533 -21.91 2.76 13.85
C TRP A 533 -22.14 3.45 12.49
N ALA A 534 -23.39 3.46 12.00
CA ALA A 534 -23.80 4.22 10.83
C ALA A 534 -23.84 5.74 11.11
N ASP A 535 -24.03 6.17 12.38
CA ASP A 535 -24.15 7.59 12.75
C ASP A 535 -22.88 8.38 12.40
N PHE A 536 -21.73 7.72 12.32
CA PHE A 536 -20.48 8.30 11.85
C PHE A 536 -20.50 8.80 10.39
N ARG A 537 -21.45 8.34 9.57
CA ARG A 537 -21.63 8.78 8.18
C ARG A 537 -22.70 9.87 8.03
N ASN A 538 -23.28 10.35 9.15
CA ASN A 538 -24.25 11.44 9.13
C ASN A 538 -23.56 12.80 8.91
N GLU A 539 -22.46 13.07 9.61
CA GLU A 539 -21.57 14.19 9.31
C GLU A 539 -20.71 13.91 8.06
N ARG A 540 -20.37 14.97 7.33
CA ARG A 540 -19.41 14.98 6.22
C ARG A 540 -18.16 15.72 6.71
N LEU A 541 -16.98 15.14 6.48
CA LEU A 541 -15.70 15.67 6.94
C LEU A 541 -14.83 16.17 5.77
N ALA A 542 -14.95 15.53 4.61
CA ALA A 542 -14.21 15.91 3.40
C ALA A 542 -14.58 17.34 2.92
N PHE A 543 -13.62 18.02 2.30
CA PHE A 543 -13.82 19.35 1.70
C PHE A 543 -14.62 19.26 0.38
N ASP A 544 -15.22 20.38 -0.06
CA ASP A 544 -15.95 20.47 -1.32
C ASP A 544 -14.99 20.67 -2.51
N GLN A 545 -15.12 19.85 -3.55
CA GLN A 545 -14.35 20.04 -4.78
C GLN A 545 -14.85 21.27 -5.56
N VAL A 546 -13.91 22.13 -5.96
CA VAL A 546 -14.18 23.32 -6.78
C VAL A 546 -14.72 22.89 -8.15
N GLY A 547 -16.04 22.97 -8.31
CA GLY A 547 -16.77 22.50 -9.49
C GLY A 547 -18.01 21.67 -9.17
N SER A 548 -18.14 21.16 -7.94
CA SER A 548 -19.37 20.52 -7.46
C SER A 548 -20.52 21.53 -7.44
N THR A 549 -21.58 21.23 -8.20
CA THR A 549 -22.89 21.90 -8.06
C THR A 549 -23.62 21.35 -6.83
N LYS A 550 -24.60 22.13 -6.33
CA LYS A 550 -25.20 21.94 -5.00
C LYS A 550 -25.78 20.55 -4.76
N GLU A 551 -25.48 20.02 -3.58
CA GLU A 551 -26.37 19.17 -2.77
C GLU A 551 -26.92 17.89 -3.41
N GLU A 552 -26.04 17.01 -3.91
CA GLU A 552 -26.34 15.57 -3.85
C GLU A 552 -26.28 15.08 -2.39
N VAL A 553 -27.37 15.33 -1.64
CA VAL A 553 -27.55 14.82 -0.28
C VAL A 553 -27.80 13.31 -0.35
N ARG A 554 -26.72 12.52 -0.31
CA ARG A 554 -26.78 11.05 -0.19
C ARG A 554 -27.77 10.66 0.89
N THR A 555 -28.79 9.91 0.49
CA THR A 555 -29.88 9.45 1.33
C THR A 555 -29.38 8.60 2.49
N HIS A 556 -30.21 8.46 3.53
CA HIS A 556 -29.88 7.57 4.64
C HIS A 556 -29.71 6.11 4.17
N GLU A 557 -30.47 5.70 3.15
CA GLU A 557 -30.40 4.36 2.57
C GLU A 557 -29.08 4.12 1.83
N GLU A 558 -28.58 5.06 1.02
CA GLU A 558 -27.26 4.96 0.38
C GLU A 558 -26.12 4.93 1.42
N LYS A 559 -26.22 5.75 2.47
CA LYS A 559 -25.25 5.74 3.59
C LYS A 559 -25.23 4.40 4.31
N VAL A 560 -26.40 3.79 4.54
CA VAL A 560 -26.55 2.45 5.13
C VAL A 560 -26.06 1.35 4.17
N ALA A 561 -26.40 1.41 2.88
CA ALA A 561 -25.99 0.44 1.87
C ALA A 561 -24.45 0.40 1.73
N SER A 562 -23.83 1.58 1.59
CA SER A 562 -22.37 1.73 1.59
C SER A 562 -21.74 1.18 2.87
N TYR A 563 -22.34 1.45 4.04
CA TYR A 563 -21.89 0.88 5.30
C TYR A 563 -22.05 -0.65 5.36
N THR A 564 -23.09 -1.24 4.77
CA THR A 564 -23.25 -2.70 4.74
C THR A 564 -22.22 -3.41 3.86
N ALA A 565 -21.81 -2.81 2.75
CA ALA A 565 -20.70 -3.33 1.93
C ALA A 565 -19.37 -3.30 2.72
N ASP A 566 -19.06 -2.17 3.36
CA ASP A 566 -17.83 -2.05 4.16
C ASP A 566 -17.87 -2.88 5.46
N LYS A 567 -19.05 -3.18 6.00
CA LYS A 567 -19.24 -4.09 7.14
C LYS A 567 -18.80 -5.52 6.83
N ALA A 568 -18.96 -5.98 5.58
CA ALA A 568 -18.43 -7.27 5.14
C ALA A 568 -16.89 -7.25 5.07
N LYS A 569 -16.31 -6.22 4.45
CA LYS A 569 -14.84 -6.00 4.42
C LYS A 569 -14.26 -5.91 5.84
N LEU A 570 -14.92 -5.18 6.74
CA LEU A 570 -14.53 -5.01 8.14
C LEU A 570 -14.57 -6.32 8.92
N LYS A 571 -15.54 -7.21 8.64
CA LYS A 571 -15.56 -8.56 9.24
C LYS A 571 -14.32 -9.36 8.83
N HIS A 572 -13.96 -9.35 7.55
CA HIS A 572 -12.77 -10.07 7.07
C HIS A 572 -11.47 -9.46 7.63
N TRP A 573 -11.19 -8.20 7.29
CA TRP A 573 -9.94 -7.52 7.66
C TRP A 573 -9.78 -7.31 9.17
N GLY A 574 -10.87 -7.03 9.89
CA GLY A 574 -10.86 -6.92 11.36
C GLY A 574 -10.59 -8.25 12.05
N THR A 575 -11.09 -9.37 11.51
CA THR A 575 -10.76 -10.71 12.04
C THR A 575 -9.29 -11.04 11.80
N LEU A 576 -8.77 -10.78 10.59
CA LEU A 576 -7.35 -10.99 10.27
C LEU A 576 -6.43 -10.15 11.18
N ALA A 577 -6.72 -8.86 11.33
CA ALA A 577 -5.97 -7.97 12.21
C ALA A 577 -6.00 -8.45 13.67
N ALA A 578 -7.17 -8.85 14.19
CA ALA A 578 -7.30 -9.36 15.55
C ALA A 578 -6.52 -10.67 15.78
N ILE A 579 -6.55 -11.60 14.81
CA ILE A 579 -5.76 -12.84 14.88
C ILE A 579 -4.26 -12.54 14.93
N TRP A 580 -3.75 -11.68 14.04
CA TRP A 580 -2.33 -11.32 14.04
C TRP A 580 -1.92 -10.50 15.27
N SER A 581 -2.80 -9.67 15.81
CA SER A 581 -2.58 -8.95 17.09
C SER A 581 -2.40 -9.94 18.25
N ALA A 582 -3.29 -10.93 18.35
CA ALA A 582 -3.21 -11.97 19.36
C ALA A 582 -1.98 -12.86 19.15
N ALA A 583 -1.69 -13.26 17.92
CA ALA A 583 -0.55 -14.12 17.59
C ALA A 583 0.81 -13.45 17.86
N THR A 584 0.98 -12.18 17.50
CA THR A 584 2.22 -11.44 17.78
C THR A 584 2.39 -11.10 19.26
N PHE A 585 1.30 -10.77 19.98
CA PHE A 585 1.37 -10.61 21.43
C PHE A 585 1.72 -11.94 22.11
N LEU A 586 0.95 -13.02 21.87
CA LEU A 586 1.23 -14.32 22.48
C LEU A 586 2.60 -14.88 22.08
N GLY A 587 3.05 -14.68 20.85
CA GLY A 587 4.40 -15.05 20.40
C GLY A 587 5.50 -14.29 21.14
N HIS A 588 5.52 -12.96 21.01
CA HIS A 588 6.62 -12.13 21.54
C HIS A 588 6.58 -11.94 23.07
N TRP A 589 5.41 -11.98 23.71
CA TRP A 589 5.28 -11.76 25.17
C TRP A 589 5.11 -13.01 26.01
N VAL A 590 4.56 -14.11 25.46
CA VAL A 590 4.19 -15.29 26.25
C VAL A 590 5.02 -16.50 25.85
N LEU A 591 4.88 -16.98 24.62
CA LEU A 591 5.41 -18.27 24.17
C LEU A 591 6.94 -18.29 24.04
N TRP A 592 7.55 -17.16 23.67
CA TRP A 592 9.00 -17.08 23.50
C TRP A 592 9.74 -16.75 24.82
N PRO A 593 9.50 -15.62 25.51
CA PRO A 593 10.34 -15.24 26.65
C PRO A 593 9.99 -15.94 27.98
N LEU A 594 8.72 -16.23 28.25
CA LEU A 594 8.30 -16.68 29.59
C LEU A 594 8.73 -18.12 29.91
N PRO A 595 8.70 -19.11 28.98
CA PRO A 595 9.30 -20.41 29.22
C PRO A 595 10.80 -20.32 29.53
N MET A 596 11.53 -19.43 28.84
CA MET A 596 12.96 -19.20 29.08
C MET A 596 13.21 -18.57 30.46
N TYR A 597 12.37 -17.63 30.89
CA TYR A 597 12.40 -17.05 32.24
C TYR A 597 12.06 -18.08 33.32
N ALA A 598 10.97 -18.85 33.14
CA ALA A 598 10.51 -19.84 34.11
C ALA A 598 11.49 -21.02 34.26
N ALA A 599 12.11 -21.46 33.17
CA ALA A 599 13.19 -22.45 33.17
C ALA A 599 14.54 -21.88 33.64
N LYS A 600 14.62 -20.59 33.99
CA LYS A 600 15.86 -19.88 34.38
C LYS A 600 16.99 -20.04 33.36
N TYR A 601 16.65 -20.09 32.08
CA TYR A 601 17.55 -20.55 31.03
C TYR A 601 18.70 -19.54 30.78
N VAL A 602 19.94 -20.01 30.96
CA VAL A 602 21.16 -19.33 30.51
C VAL A 602 21.57 -19.93 29.16
N PHE A 603 21.83 -19.09 28.17
CA PHE A 603 22.01 -19.52 26.79
C PHE A 603 23.35 -20.26 26.66
N GLY A 604 23.33 -21.46 26.07
CA GLY A 604 24.56 -22.12 25.62
C GLY A 604 25.10 -21.50 24.32
N LYS A 605 26.41 -21.65 24.06
CA LYS A 605 27.10 -21.06 22.90
C LYS A 605 26.36 -21.23 21.57
N SER A 606 25.96 -22.45 21.25
CA SER A 606 25.23 -22.75 20.00
C SER A 606 23.86 -22.05 19.92
N PHE A 607 23.16 -21.89 21.05
CA PHE A 607 21.89 -21.17 21.11
C PHE A 607 22.08 -19.66 20.93
N PHE A 608 23.11 -19.06 21.56
CA PHE A 608 23.44 -17.65 21.34
C PHE A 608 23.88 -17.37 19.90
N VAL A 609 24.69 -18.24 19.30
CA VAL A 609 25.07 -18.13 17.88
C VAL A 609 23.82 -18.18 16.99
N ALA A 610 22.88 -19.09 17.24
CA ALA A 610 21.61 -19.14 16.51
C ALA A 610 20.76 -17.88 16.72
N TRP A 611 20.64 -17.38 17.96
CA TRP A 611 19.93 -16.14 18.31
C TRP A 611 20.44 -14.94 17.51
N ILE A 612 21.77 -14.74 17.48
CA ILE A 612 22.40 -13.66 16.71
C ILE A 612 22.19 -13.86 15.20
N VAL A 613 22.38 -15.07 14.67
CA VAL A 613 22.22 -15.34 13.22
C VAL A 613 20.76 -15.12 12.76
N ILE A 614 19.76 -15.55 13.54
CA ILE A 614 18.34 -15.33 13.24
C ILE A 614 18.01 -13.83 13.28
N ALA A 615 18.51 -13.09 14.28
CA ALA A 615 18.31 -11.64 14.36
C ALA A 615 18.90 -10.90 13.14
N ILE A 616 20.08 -11.31 12.68
CA ILE A 616 20.73 -10.76 11.48
C ILE A 616 19.90 -11.09 10.23
N ILE A 617 19.52 -12.35 10.00
CA ILE A 617 18.71 -12.74 8.84
C ILE A 617 17.39 -11.95 8.78
N TRP A 618 16.73 -11.75 9.92
CA TRP A 618 15.48 -11.00 10.00
C TRP A 618 15.68 -9.50 9.79
N VAL A 619 16.79 -8.88 10.25
CA VAL A 619 17.02 -7.45 10.00
C VAL A 619 17.42 -7.16 8.55
N TRP A 620 18.11 -8.10 7.88
CA TRP A 620 18.32 -8.04 6.42
C TRP A 620 17.01 -8.23 5.65
N GLY A 621 16.17 -9.20 6.03
CA GLY A 621 14.81 -9.32 5.49
C GLY A 621 13.96 -8.06 5.70
N THR A 622 14.18 -7.36 6.82
CA THR A 622 13.52 -6.07 7.12
C THR A 622 14.02 -4.94 6.22
N MET A 623 15.31 -4.92 5.86
CA MET A 623 15.84 -4.01 4.84
C MET A 623 15.18 -4.28 3.46
N PHE A 624 14.91 -5.54 3.09
CA PHE A 624 14.15 -5.84 1.87
C PHE A 624 12.69 -5.38 1.94
N VAL A 625 12.00 -5.59 3.07
CA VAL A 625 10.62 -5.14 3.30
C VAL A 625 10.50 -3.61 3.36
N ALA A 626 11.50 -2.92 3.89
CA ALA A 626 11.53 -1.46 3.96
C ALA A 626 11.96 -0.80 2.65
N GLY A 627 12.98 -1.35 1.99
CA GLY A 627 13.66 -0.79 0.83
C GLY A 627 13.04 -1.19 -0.52
N PHE A 628 12.78 -2.49 -0.73
CA PHE A 628 12.42 -3.00 -2.05
C PHE A 628 10.94 -3.39 -2.20
N TYR A 629 10.23 -3.74 -1.11
CA TYR A 629 8.79 -4.04 -1.18
C TYR A 629 7.89 -2.85 -1.62
N PRO A 630 8.27 -1.56 -1.43
CA PRO A 630 7.57 -0.45 -2.07
C PRO A 630 7.63 -0.41 -3.62
N ILE A 631 8.35 -1.34 -4.28
CA ILE A 631 8.87 -1.20 -5.66
C ILE A 631 8.66 -2.47 -6.56
N ILE A 632 7.42 -2.98 -6.76
CA ILE A 632 7.07 -4.30 -7.51
C ILE A 632 6.00 -3.67 -8.52
N ASP A 633 6.06 -3.72 -9.88
CA ASP A 633 4.90 -3.39 -10.76
C ASP A 633 4.39 -4.68 -11.43
N VAL A 634 3.36 -5.30 -10.85
CA VAL A 634 2.82 -6.58 -11.33
C VAL A 634 1.29 -6.60 -11.26
N LEU A 635 0.67 -6.80 -12.44
CA LEU A 635 -0.74 -7.16 -12.56
C LEU A 635 -0.90 -8.68 -12.67
N SER A 636 -1.27 -9.31 -11.56
CA SER A 636 -1.68 -10.72 -11.53
C SER A 636 -2.94 -10.98 -12.38
N ASP A 637 -3.22 -12.23 -12.77
CA ASP A 637 -4.51 -12.57 -13.41
C ASP A 637 -5.71 -12.09 -12.57
N ALA A 638 -5.65 -12.17 -11.24
CA ALA A 638 -6.75 -11.69 -10.39
C ALA A 638 -6.94 -10.17 -10.51
N ASN A 639 -5.85 -9.41 -10.61
CA ASN A 639 -5.86 -7.96 -10.80
C ASN A 639 -6.47 -7.59 -12.16
N VAL A 640 -6.01 -8.25 -13.24
CA VAL A 640 -6.50 -8.00 -14.61
C VAL A 640 -7.98 -8.37 -14.73
N ASN A 641 -8.40 -9.54 -14.23
CA ASN A 641 -9.82 -9.91 -14.25
C ASN A 641 -10.66 -8.92 -13.41
N HIS A 642 -10.20 -8.48 -12.23
CA HIS A 642 -10.95 -7.52 -11.42
C HIS A 642 -11.14 -6.16 -12.10
N ILE A 643 -10.13 -5.63 -12.81
CA ILE A 643 -10.27 -4.39 -13.59
C ILE A 643 -11.31 -4.56 -14.70
N LEU A 644 -11.30 -5.72 -15.38
CA LEU A 644 -12.18 -6.05 -16.51
C LEU A 644 -13.63 -6.40 -16.07
N ASP A 645 -13.82 -7.07 -14.93
CA ASP A 645 -15.13 -7.37 -14.35
C ASP A 645 -15.83 -6.11 -13.78
N THR A 646 -15.06 -5.06 -13.50
CA THR A 646 -15.54 -3.76 -12.94
C THR A 646 -15.58 -2.63 -13.98
N LEU A 647 -15.63 -2.94 -15.28
CA LEU A 647 -15.71 -1.91 -16.32
C LEU A 647 -17.10 -1.25 -16.35
N SER A 648 -17.11 0.08 -16.30
CA SER A 648 -18.29 0.88 -16.62
C SER A 648 -18.47 1.05 -18.15
N SER A 649 -19.65 1.43 -18.62
CA SER A 649 -19.85 1.80 -20.03
C SER A 649 -18.96 2.96 -20.49
N SER A 650 -18.58 3.88 -19.57
CA SER A 650 -17.56 4.91 -19.82
C SER A 650 -16.15 4.32 -19.97
N ASP A 651 -15.75 3.36 -19.11
CA ASP A 651 -14.45 2.69 -19.23
C ASP A 651 -14.34 1.99 -20.59
N VAL A 652 -15.41 1.32 -21.03
CA VAL A 652 -15.50 0.66 -22.34
C VAL A 652 -15.43 1.68 -23.49
N ALA A 653 -16.03 2.86 -23.34
CA ALA A 653 -15.96 3.91 -24.36
C ALA A 653 -14.55 4.49 -24.52
N ASP A 654 -13.82 4.71 -23.40
CA ASP A 654 -12.42 5.15 -23.42
C ASP A 654 -11.50 4.06 -24.01
N LEU A 655 -11.64 2.81 -23.57
CA LEU A 655 -10.92 1.65 -24.13
C LEU A 655 -11.18 1.48 -25.63
N ALA A 656 -12.44 1.62 -26.08
CA ALA A 656 -12.80 1.57 -27.50
C ALA A 656 -12.14 2.71 -28.30
N LYS A 657 -12.10 3.92 -27.73
CA LYS A 657 -11.45 5.08 -28.35
C LYS A 657 -9.93 4.92 -28.45
N ALA A 658 -9.28 4.35 -27.43
CA ALA A 658 -7.85 4.04 -27.46
C ALA A 658 -7.51 3.03 -28.57
N LEU A 659 -8.33 1.98 -28.73
CA LEU A 659 -8.17 0.97 -29.79
C LEU A 659 -8.44 1.54 -31.19
N GLU A 660 -9.47 2.39 -31.32
CA GLU A 660 -9.80 3.10 -32.55
C GLU A 660 -8.63 3.97 -33.04
N GLN A 661 -8.00 4.76 -32.15
CA GLN A 661 -6.83 5.57 -32.50
C GLN A 661 -5.62 4.71 -32.89
N ALA A 662 -5.33 3.64 -32.16
CA ALA A 662 -4.21 2.76 -32.46
C ALA A 662 -4.38 2.02 -33.80
N LEU A 663 -5.62 1.64 -34.17
CA LEU A 663 -5.92 1.08 -35.48
C LEU A 663 -5.87 2.13 -36.60
N ILE A 664 -6.28 3.38 -36.37
CA ILE A 664 -6.06 4.49 -37.31
C ILE A 664 -4.56 4.69 -37.56
N GLN A 665 -3.72 4.69 -36.51
CA GLN A 665 -2.27 4.78 -36.67
C GLN A 665 -1.73 3.64 -37.54
N TYR A 666 -2.10 2.39 -37.24
CA TYR A 666 -1.74 1.19 -38.01
C TYR A 666 -2.10 1.33 -39.51
N SER A 667 -3.36 1.59 -39.83
CA SER A 667 -3.89 1.54 -41.21
C SER A 667 -3.71 2.79 -42.05
N CYS A 668 -3.35 3.94 -41.45
CA CYS A 668 -3.28 5.23 -42.15
C CYS A 668 -1.97 6.00 -41.94
N ASN A 669 -1.34 5.89 -40.77
CA ASN A 669 -0.16 6.71 -40.42
C ASN A 669 1.17 5.96 -40.61
N ASN A 670 1.17 4.93 -41.47
CA ASN A 670 2.34 4.15 -41.86
C ASN A 670 3.00 3.33 -40.71
N GLU A 671 2.25 3.06 -39.63
CA GLU A 671 2.72 2.30 -38.46
C GLU A 671 2.75 0.77 -38.73
N GLN A 672 2.01 0.28 -39.75
CA GLN A 672 2.08 -1.12 -40.19
C GLN A 672 3.52 -1.58 -40.48
N GLN A 673 4.34 -0.75 -41.12
CA GLN A 673 5.70 -1.13 -41.55
C GLN A 673 6.65 -1.47 -40.39
N TYR A 674 6.32 -1.05 -39.16
CA TYR A 674 7.14 -1.25 -37.97
C TYR A 674 6.71 -2.48 -37.14
N GLN A 675 5.59 -3.12 -37.47
CA GLN A 675 5.08 -4.27 -36.72
C GLN A 675 5.83 -5.56 -37.10
N PRO A 676 6.59 -6.20 -36.18
CA PRO A 676 7.34 -7.40 -36.53
C PRO A 676 6.44 -8.64 -36.56
N HIS A 677 6.72 -9.59 -37.45
CA HIS A 677 6.01 -10.86 -37.50
C HIS A 677 6.14 -11.65 -36.18
N ARG A 678 5.09 -12.41 -35.83
CA ARG A 678 5.10 -13.29 -34.66
C ARG A 678 6.08 -14.46 -34.84
N ALA A 679 6.89 -14.74 -33.82
CA ALA A 679 7.77 -15.91 -33.81
C ALA A 679 7.07 -17.10 -33.12
N VAL A 680 7.30 -18.31 -33.65
CA VAL A 680 6.66 -19.55 -33.21
C VAL A 680 7.72 -20.59 -32.86
N VAL A 681 7.65 -21.15 -31.66
CA VAL A 681 8.52 -22.25 -31.20
C VAL A 681 7.64 -23.41 -30.73
N ASN A 682 7.86 -24.60 -31.28
CA ASN A 682 7.19 -25.83 -30.84
C ASN A 682 8.22 -26.77 -30.19
N ARG A 683 7.93 -27.25 -28.99
CA ARG A 683 8.78 -28.18 -28.23
C ARG A 683 7.90 -29.25 -27.59
N ASP A 684 7.99 -30.48 -28.07
CA ASP A 684 7.23 -31.64 -27.56
C ASP A 684 5.70 -31.39 -27.49
N GLY A 685 5.19 -30.68 -28.50
CA GLY A 685 3.79 -30.27 -28.63
C GLY A 685 3.43 -28.98 -27.88
N GLN A 686 4.27 -28.50 -26.95
CA GLN A 686 4.08 -27.18 -26.33
C GLN A 686 4.44 -26.10 -27.36
N VAL A 687 3.44 -25.34 -27.79
CA VAL A 687 3.64 -24.18 -28.68
C VAL A 687 3.84 -22.93 -27.83
N SER A 688 4.88 -22.17 -28.14
CA SER A 688 5.19 -20.87 -27.58
C SER A 688 5.20 -19.83 -28.69
N LEU A 689 4.37 -18.80 -28.55
CA LEU A 689 4.30 -17.68 -29.49
C LEU A 689 4.91 -16.44 -28.84
N PHE A 690 5.73 -15.72 -29.59
CA PHE A 690 6.24 -14.40 -29.23
C PHE A 690 5.66 -13.41 -30.22
N MET A 691 4.78 -12.54 -29.74
CA MET A 691 4.07 -11.53 -30.53
C MET A 691 4.60 -10.14 -30.12
N PRO A 692 5.68 -9.66 -30.74
CA PRO A 692 6.14 -8.28 -30.55
C PRO A 692 5.18 -7.28 -31.21
N GLY A 693 5.32 -6.02 -30.87
CA GLY A 693 4.71 -4.89 -31.55
C GLY A 693 5.35 -3.58 -31.13
N THR A 694 5.11 -2.52 -31.90
CA THR A 694 5.59 -1.16 -31.62
C THR A 694 4.51 -0.11 -31.89
N THR A 695 4.72 1.09 -31.36
CA THR A 695 4.08 2.35 -31.77
C THR A 695 5.08 3.49 -31.58
N ASP A 696 4.74 4.71 -32.01
CA ASP A 696 5.46 5.94 -31.69
C ASP A 696 5.80 6.15 -30.19
N GLN A 697 5.02 5.54 -29.29
CA GLN A 697 5.14 5.72 -27.83
C GLN A 697 5.50 4.46 -27.03
N LEU A 698 5.31 3.26 -27.60
CA LEU A 698 5.42 1.97 -26.90
C LEU A 698 6.21 0.93 -27.69
N ILE A 699 6.93 0.08 -26.95
CA ILE A 699 7.50 -1.17 -27.44
C ILE A 699 6.94 -2.29 -26.55
N GLY A 700 6.57 -3.44 -27.10
CA GLY A 700 6.08 -4.53 -26.24
C GLY A 700 6.15 -5.91 -26.87
N VAL A 701 6.03 -6.93 -26.02
CA VAL A 701 5.97 -8.33 -26.45
C VAL A 701 4.97 -9.11 -25.61
N LYS A 702 4.05 -9.80 -26.29
CA LYS A 702 3.17 -10.78 -25.68
C LYS A 702 3.74 -12.18 -25.89
N ILE A 703 4.00 -12.89 -24.79
CA ILE A 703 4.46 -14.28 -24.79
C ILE A 703 3.24 -15.16 -24.48
N VAL A 704 2.96 -16.15 -25.34
CA VAL A 704 1.80 -17.04 -25.22
C VAL A 704 2.25 -18.50 -25.21
N GLY A 705 1.99 -19.21 -24.11
CA GLY A 705 2.12 -20.66 -24.03
C GLY A 705 0.78 -21.35 -24.31
N VAL A 706 0.75 -22.19 -25.35
CA VAL A 706 -0.39 -23.05 -25.70
C VAL A 706 -0.02 -24.50 -25.41
N THR A 707 -0.71 -25.10 -24.45
CA THR A 707 -0.42 -26.45 -23.95
C THR A 707 -1.35 -27.48 -24.61
N PRO A 708 -0.83 -28.64 -25.07
CA PRO A 708 -1.65 -29.73 -25.64
C PRO A 708 -2.80 -30.13 -24.71
N SER A 709 -3.99 -30.35 -25.29
CA SER A 709 -5.20 -30.70 -24.52
C SER A 709 -5.03 -31.95 -23.66
N GLU A 710 -4.26 -32.93 -24.16
CA GLU A 710 -3.90 -34.17 -23.45
C GLU A 710 -3.07 -33.94 -22.17
N LYS A 711 -2.37 -32.81 -22.07
CA LYS A 711 -1.52 -32.44 -20.93
C LYS A 711 -2.24 -31.55 -19.90
N LEU A 712 -3.52 -31.21 -20.13
CA LEU A 712 -4.31 -30.35 -19.25
C LEU A 712 -5.21 -31.14 -18.31
N LYS A 713 -5.34 -30.65 -17.07
CA LYS A 713 -6.41 -31.07 -16.16
C LYS A 713 -7.74 -30.44 -16.61
N PRO A 714 -8.90 -31.07 -16.32
CA PRO A 714 -10.21 -30.52 -16.73
C PRO A 714 -10.49 -29.08 -16.27
N SER A 715 -9.87 -28.64 -15.18
CA SER A 715 -9.99 -27.30 -14.62
C SER A 715 -8.89 -26.32 -15.03
N GLU A 716 -7.96 -26.70 -15.93
CA GLU A 716 -6.77 -25.89 -16.24
C GLU A 716 -6.86 -25.24 -17.63
N ALA A 717 -6.66 -23.92 -17.68
CA ALA A 717 -6.73 -23.15 -18.91
C ALA A 717 -5.55 -23.45 -19.84
N GLY A 718 -5.85 -23.96 -21.05
CA GLY A 718 -4.86 -24.38 -22.05
C GLY A 718 -4.04 -23.27 -22.73
N LEU A 719 -4.33 -22.01 -22.41
CA LEU A 719 -3.58 -20.85 -22.87
C LEU A 719 -3.22 -19.99 -21.66
N LYS A 720 -1.92 -19.79 -21.44
CA LYS A 720 -1.35 -18.88 -20.46
C LYS A 720 -0.49 -17.86 -21.21
N SER A 721 -0.58 -16.59 -20.86
CA SER A 721 0.17 -15.54 -21.54
C SER A 721 0.48 -14.35 -20.64
N VAL A 722 1.53 -13.63 -20.99
CA VAL A 722 1.99 -12.40 -20.35
C VAL A 722 2.29 -11.37 -21.43
N LEU A 723 1.99 -10.11 -21.16
CA LEU A 723 2.37 -8.95 -21.98
C LEU A 723 3.30 -8.08 -21.13
N THR A 724 4.50 -7.82 -21.65
CA THR A 724 5.42 -6.81 -21.13
C THR A 724 5.36 -5.59 -22.04
N LEU A 725 5.25 -4.41 -21.43
CA LEU A 725 5.24 -3.12 -22.12
C LEU A 725 6.41 -2.26 -21.66
N CYS A 726 7.01 -1.58 -22.62
CA CYS A 726 8.04 -0.56 -22.47
C CYS A 726 7.62 0.74 -23.16
N ASP A 727 8.25 1.85 -22.80
CA ASP A 727 8.15 3.10 -23.55
C ASP A 727 8.98 3.05 -24.87
N ALA A 728 8.91 4.11 -25.67
CA ALA A 728 9.70 4.28 -26.89
C ALA A 728 11.24 4.35 -26.67
N ARG A 729 11.72 4.33 -25.43
CA ARG A 729 13.16 4.25 -25.07
C ARG A 729 13.56 2.84 -24.62
N GLY A 730 12.59 1.94 -24.45
CA GLY A 730 12.80 0.57 -23.96
C GLY A 730 12.74 0.43 -22.43
N GLN A 731 12.43 1.48 -21.67
CA GLN A 731 12.22 1.37 -20.22
C GLN A 731 10.87 0.68 -19.96
N ALA A 732 10.82 -0.28 -19.03
CA ALA A 732 9.58 -1.01 -18.76
C ALA A 732 8.53 -0.11 -18.07
N ILE A 733 7.28 -0.18 -18.54
CA ILE A 733 6.14 0.58 -17.98
C ILE A 733 5.11 -0.30 -17.28
N GLY A 734 5.21 -1.62 -17.44
CA GLY A 734 4.41 -2.60 -16.70
C GLY A 734 4.39 -4.00 -17.33
N THR A 735 4.08 -5.00 -16.52
CA THR A 735 3.86 -6.39 -16.96
C THR A 735 2.51 -6.90 -16.44
N LEU A 736 1.73 -7.53 -17.32
CA LEU A 736 0.39 -8.03 -17.02
C LEU A 736 0.11 -9.42 -17.63
N ASN A 737 -0.63 -10.25 -16.90
CA ASN A 737 -1.08 -11.53 -17.44
C ASN A 737 -2.13 -11.31 -18.54
N ALA A 738 -1.82 -11.77 -19.75
CA ALA A 738 -2.49 -11.38 -20.98
C ALA A 738 -3.62 -12.35 -21.41
N ALA A 739 -3.94 -13.36 -20.61
CA ALA A 739 -4.90 -14.41 -20.96
C ALA A 739 -6.38 -13.96 -20.86
N ALA A 740 -6.67 -12.93 -20.08
CA ALA A 740 -7.96 -12.23 -20.10
C ALA A 740 -7.95 -11.10 -21.15
N LEU A 741 -6.90 -10.27 -21.15
CA LEU A 741 -6.63 -9.22 -22.14
C LEU A 741 -6.84 -9.68 -23.59
N THR A 742 -6.25 -10.81 -23.98
CA THR A 742 -6.29 -11.31 -25.37
C THR A 742 -7.73 -11.60 -25.83
N ALA A 743 -8.62 -12.03 -24.94
CA ALA A 743 -10.03 -12.24 -25.29
C ALA A 743 -10.81 -10.90 -25.27
N PHE A 744 -10.56 -10.06 -24.28
CA PHE A 744 -11.19 -8.74 -24.17
C PHE A 744 -10.88 -7.84 -25.37
N ARG A 745 -9.60 -7.73 -25.76
CA ARG A 745 -9.15 -6.81 -26.82
C ARG A 745 -9.63 -7.21 -28.21
N THR A 746 -9.76 -8.50 -28.51
CA THR A 746 -10.35 -8.95 -29.80
C THR A 746 -11.84 -8.67 -29.85
N ALA A 747 -12.56 -8.94 -28.75
CA ALA A 747 -13.97 -8.58 -28.64
C ALA A 747 -14.17 -7.07 -28.76
N LEU A 748 -13.34 -6.25 -28.11
CA LEU A 748 -13.43 -4.80 -28.23
C LEU A 748 -13.18 -4.31 -29.68
N GLY A 749 -12.33 -4.99 -30.45
CA GLY A 749 -12.13 -4.74 -31.88
C GLY A 749 -13.40 -4.94 -32.71
N SER A 750 -14.14 -6.04 -32.50
CA SER A 750 -15.45 -6.25 -33.15
C SER A 750 -16.53 -5.29 -32.63
N MET A 751 -16.34 -4.73 -31.43
CA MET A 751 -17.28 -3.76 -30.88
C MET A 751 -17.16 -2.35 -31.48
N LEU A 752 -16.02 -2.02 -32.13
CA LEU A 752 -15.80 -0.72 -32.77
C LEU A 752 -16.80 -0.40 -33.90
N PRO A 753 -17.14 -1.31 -34.84
CA PRO A 753 -18.27 -1.10 -35.75
C PRO A 753 -19.63 -1.39 -35.10
N TYR A 754 -19.73 -2.36 -34.18
CA TYR A 754 -20.99 -2.75 -33.52
C TYR A 754 -21.72 -1.59 -32.83
N ARG A 755 -20.98 -0.70 -32.16
CA ARG A 755 -21.55 0.46 -31.42
C ARG A 755 -22.44 1.39 -32.28
N PHE A 756 -22.37 1.30 -33.61
CA PHE A 756 -23.23 2.06 -34.54
C PHE A 756 -24.51 1.33 -34.95
N ARG A 757 -24.66 0.02 -34.73
CA ARG A 757 -25.85 -0.73 -35.15
C ARG A 757 -27.12 -0.15 -34.53
N ARG A 758 -28.14 0.11 -35.37
CA ARG A 758 -29.48 0.49 -34.90
C ARG A 758 -30.29 -0.71 -34.43
N ASN A 759 -30.12 -1.86 -35.09
CA ASN A 759 -30.84 -3.10 -34.79
C ASN A 759 -29.85 -4.11 -34.17
N THR A 760 -30.13 -4.53 -32.95
CA THR A 760 -29.32 -5.52 -32.19
C THR A 760 -30.20 -6.40 -31.30
N GLU A 761 -31.47 -6.60 -31.67
CA GLU A 761 -32.46 -7.22 -30.77
C GLU A 761 -32.13 -8.69 -30.50
N ASN A 762 -31.79 -9.42 -31.57
CA ASN A 762 -31.52 -10.85 -31.51
C ASN A 762 -30.04 -11.13 -31.82
N ILE A 763 -29.27 -11.51 -30.79
CA ILE A 763 -27.83 -11.78 -30.87
C ILE A 763 -27.59 -13.30 -30.80
N VAL A 764 -26.86 -13.84 -31.77
CA VAL A 764 -26.43 -15.25 -31.79
C VAL A 764 -24.91 -15.33 -31.62
N VAL A 765 -24.46 -16.20 -30.72
CA VAL A 765 -23.03 -16.35 -30.37
C VAL A 765 -22.62 -17.80 -30.56
N PHE A 766 -21.77 -18.07 -31.55
CA PHE A 766 -21.21 -19.39 -31.78
C PHE A 766 -19.99 -19.61 -30.89
N GLY A 767 -20.05 -20.66 -30.07
CA GLY A 767 -19.02 -21.05 -29.11
C GLY A 767 -19.30 -20.57 -27.68
N ALA A 768 -18.76 -21.31 -26.70
CA ALA A 768 -18.90 -21.03 -25.26
C ALA A 768 -17.53 -20.77 -24.58
N GLY A 769 -16.64 -20.03 -25.26
CA GLY A 769 -15.28 -19.72 -24.77
C GLY A 769 -15.14 -18.33 -24.15
N LYS A 770 -13.91 -17.98 -23.73
CA LYS A 770 -13.59 -16.62 -23.23
C LYS A 770 -13.90 -15.51 -24.26
N GLN A 771 -13.83 -15.80 -25.56
CA GLN A 771 -14.23 -14.86 -26.61
C GLN A 771 -15.74 -14.61 -26.56
N ALA A 772 -16.59 -15.65 -26.51
CA ALA A 772 -18.04 -15.51 -26.38
C ALA A 772 -18.43 -14.70 -25.13
N LEU A 773 -17.81 -14.98 -23.97
CA LEU A 773 -18.00 -14.22 -22.72
C LEU A 773 -17.80 -12.71 -22.92
N TRP A 774 -16.71 -12.31 -23.58
CA TRP A 774 -16.40 -10.88 -23.78
C TRP A 774 -17.25 -10.22 -24.86
N HIS A 775 -17.62 -10.94 -25.92
CA HIS A 775 -18.55 -10.42 -26.92
C HIS A 775 -19.93 -10.15 -26.31
N ILE A 776 -20.47 -11.07 -25.51
CA ILE A 776 -21.75 -10.87 -24.81
C ILE A 776 -21.67 -9.71 -23.82
N ARG A 777 -20.65 -9.68 -22.96
CA ARG A 777 -20.48 -8.61 -21.96
C ARG A 777 -20.32 -7.22 -22.57
N LEU A 778 -19.54 -7.08 -23.65
CA LEU A 778 -19.37 -5.79 -24.33
C LEU A 778 -20.61 -5.38 -25.12
N ALA A 779 -21.34 -6.32 -25.74
CA ALA A 779 -22.62 -6.03 -26.36
C ALA A 779 -23.62 -5.45 -25.34
N LEU A 780 -23.74 -6.06 -24.16
CA LEU A 780 -24.55 -5.53 -23.06
C LEU A 780 -24.07 -4.13 -22.64
N LEU A 781 -22.79 -3.96 -22.28
CA LEU A 781 -22.24 -2.68 -21.79
C LEU A 781 -22.36 -1.50 -22.78
N LEU A 782 -22.54 -1.78 -24.08
CA LEU A 782 -22.75 -0.78 -25.13
C LEU A 782 -24.22 -0.60 -25.54
N LYS A 783 -25.04 -1.66 -25.47
CA LYS A 783 -26.32 -1.77 -26.19
C LYS A 783 -27.46 -2.45 -25.42
N GLU A 784 -27.34 -2.69 -24.11
CA GLU A 784 -28.32 -3.41 -23.25
C GLU A 784 -29.82 -3.15 -23.55
N LYS A 785 -30.19 -1.89 -23.81
CA LYS A 785 -31.58 -1.45 -24.04
C LYS A 785 -32.14 -1.85 -25.42
N ASP A 786 -31.25 -2.11 -26.37
CA ASP A 786 -31.56 -2.44 -27.77
C ASP A 786 -31.53 -3.97 -28.00
N ILE A 787 -31.34 -4.77 -26.94
CA ILE A 787 -31.20 -6.24 -26.97
C ILE A 787 -32.43 -6.89 -26.32
N LYS A 788 -32.94 -7.96 -26.93
CA LYS A 788 -34.07 -8.78 -26.44
C LYS A 788 -33.69 -10.22 -26.17
N SER A 789 -32.80 -10.81 -26.98
CA SER A 789 -32.35 -12.20 -26.85
C SER A 789 -30.86 -12.36 -27.12
N VAL A 790 -30.23 -13.28 -26.38
CA VAL A 790 -28.86 -13.75 -26.60
C VAL A 790 -28.87 -15.28 -26.61
N THR A 791 -28.57 -15.89 -27.76
CA THR A 791 -28.56 -17.35 -27.92
C THR A 791 -27.13 -17.86 -28.13
N ILE A 792 -26.68 -18.75 -27.25
CA ILE A 792 -25.34 -19.37 -27.31
C ILE A 792 -25.44 -20.72 -28.03
N VAL A 793 -24.84 -20.80 -29.22
CA VAL A 793 -24.80 -22.00 -30.08
C VAL A 793 -23.48 -22.73 -29.84
N ASN A 794 -23.51 -23.90 -29.18
CA ASN A 794 -22.28 -24.63 -28.88
C ASN A 794 -22.51 -26.14 -28.60
N ARG A 795 -21.73 -26.99 -29.30
CA ARG A 795 -21.75 -28.48 -29.30
C ARG A 795 -21.47 -29.21 -27.97
N SER A 796 -21.52 -28.50 -26.84
CA SER A 796 -21.09 -28.96 -25.52
C SER A 796 -21.89 -28.22 -24.44
N ALA A 797 -23.06 -28.77 -24.11
CA ALA A 797 -23.99 -28.20 -23.13
C ALA A 797 -23.32 -27.83 -21.79
N GLU A 798 -22.36 -28.63 -21.31
CA GLU A 798 -21.57 -28.34 -20.11
C GLU A 798 -20.86 -26.98 -20.18
N ARG A 799 -20.13 -26.70 -21.28
CA ARG A 799 -19.43 -25.42 -21.48
C ARG A 799 -20.41 -24.27 -21.70
N THR A 800 -21.53 -24.52 -22.37
CA THR A 800 -22.61 -23.54 -22.53
C THR A 800 -23.19 -23.14 -21.18
N GLN A 801 -23.46 -24.11 -20.29
CA GLN A 801 -23.95 -23.85 -18.94
C GLN A 801 -22.91 -23.10 -18.09
N GLN A 802 -21.63 -23.51 -18.12
CA GLN A 802 -20.54 -22.81 -17.44
C GLN A 802 -20.45 -21.32 -17.85
N LEU A 803 -20.68 -21.01 -19.14
CA LEU A 803 -20.73 -19.63 -19.62
C LEU A 803 -21.98 -18.89 -19.13
N ILE A 804 -23.16 -19.53 -19.18
CA ILE A 804 -24.42 -18.95 -18.67
C ILE A 804 -24.32 -18.65 -17.17
N ASP A 805 -23.73 -19.54 -16.39
CA ASP A 805 -23.51 -19.36 -14.94
C ASP A 805 -22.50 -18.24 -14.67
N SER A 806 -21.43 -18.13 -15.47
CA SER A 806 -20.44 -17.04 -15.39
C SER A 806 -21.03 -15.67 -15.77
N LEU A 807 -22.01 -15.63 -16.68
CA LEU A 807 -22.75 -14.41 -17.02
C LEU A 807 -23.75 -14.02 -15.92
N LYS A 808 -24.47 -15.00 -15.33
CA LYS A 808 -25.50 -14.75 -14.30
C LYS A 808 -24.94 -14.50 -12.89
N SER A 809 -23.74 -14.98 -12.59
CA SER A 809 -23.12 -14.86 -11.25
C SER A 809 -22.33 -13.58 -11.01
N ASN A 810 -22.21 -12.67 -12.00
CA ASN A 810 -21.55 -11.39 -11.78
C ASN A 810 -22.40 -10.46 -10.89
N VAL A 811 -21.96 -10.30 -9.64
CA VAL A 811 -22.63 -9.47 -8.62
C VAL A 811 -22.62 -7.98 -8.96
N GLN A 812 -21.71 -7.52 -9.82
CA GLN A 812 -21.52 -6.10 -10.15
C GLN A 812 -22.22 -5.69 -11.46
N SER A 813 -22.55 -6.66 -12.31
CA SER A 813 -23.39 -6.48 -13.50
C SER A 813 -24.29 -7.72 -13.66
N PRO A 814 -25.42 -7.78 -12.94
CA PRO A 814 -26.34 -8.91 -12.99
C PRO A 814 -27.03 -8.99 -14.35
N TRP A 815 -27.45 -10.20 -14.76
CA TRP A 815 -28.11 -10.39 -16.05
C TRP A 815 -29.44 -9.59 -16.14
N PRO A 816 -29.63 -8.72 -17.15
CA PRO A 816 -30.83 -7.89 -17.26
C PRO A 816 -32.10 -8.72 -17.46
N SER A 817 -33.16 -8.42 -16.69
CA SER A 817 -34.38 -9.23 -16.65
C SER A 817 -35.24 -9.17 -17.90
N HIS A 818 -34.98 -8.24 -18.83
CA HIS A 818 -35.69 -8.13 -20.11
C HIS A 818 -35.05 -8.94 -21.24
N ILE A 819 -33.84 -9.50 -21.04
CA ILE A 819 -33.08 -10.19 -22.08
C ILE A 819 -33.16 -11.70 -21.85
N SER A 820 -33.68 -12.46 -22.83
CA SER A 820 -33.59 -13.93 -22.79
C SER A 820 -32.15 -14.40 -23.00
N LEU A 821 -31.73 -15.42 -22.23
CA LEU A 821 -30.43 -16.07 -22.40
C LEU A 821 -30.66 -17.55 -22.66
N GLU A 822 -30.42 -17.95 -23.90
CA GLU A 822 -30.81 -19.24 -24.45
C GLU A 822 -29.58 -20.06 -24.87
N ALA A 823 -29.73 -21.38 -24.87
CA ALA A 823 -28.70 -22.33 -25.26
C ALA A 823 -29.23 -23.20 -26.39
N PHE A 824 -28.43 -23.37 -27.44
CA PHE A 824 -28.75 -24.21 -28.60
C PHE A 824 -27.61 -25.21 -28.83
N ASP A 825 -27.95 -26.49 -29.00
CA ASP A 825 -26.98 -27.56 -29.23
C ASP A 825 -27.21 -28.19 -30.62
N PRO A 826 -26.37 -27.86 -31.62
CA PRO A 826 -26.48 -28.38 -33.00
C PRO A 826 -26.41 -29.91 -33.14
N LYS A 827 -26.22 -30.67 -32.06
CA LYS A 827 -26.33 -32.14 -32.06
C LYS A 827 -27.70 -32.69 -31.68
N ASN A 828 -28.50 -31.91 -30.94
CA ASN A 828 -29.77 -32.32 -30.36
C ASN A 828 -30.95 -31.56 -30.99
N ASP A 829 -30.71 -30.30 -31.38
CA ASP A 829 -31.64 -29.49 -32.14
C ASP A 829 -31.54 -29.78 -33.66
N ARG A 830 -32.61 -29.48 -34.43
CA ARG A 830 -32.67 -29.75 -35.87
C ARG A 830 -31.97 -28.65 -36.69
N ASP A 831 -31.37 -29.01 -37.83
CA ASP A 831 -30.72 -28.04 -38.74
C ASP A 831 -31.64 -26.89 -39.15
N ALA A 832 -32.91 -27.17 -39.44
CA ALA A 832 -33.92 -26.16 -39.78
C ALA A 832 -34.21 -25.16 -38.64
N ALA A 833 -33.93 -25.53 -37.38
CA ALA A 833 -34.01 -24.61 -36.23
C ALA A 833 -32.75 -23.73 -36.13
N LEU A 834 -31.58 -24.26 -36.48
CA LEU A 834 -30.35 -23.47 -36.61
C LEU A 834 -30.47 -22.46 -37.77
N GLU A 835 -31.01 -22.87 -38.91
CA GLU A 835 -31.33 -21.97 -40.02
C GLU A 835 -32.31 -20.89 -39.58
N ALA A 836 -33.42 -21.24 -38.92
CA ALA A 836 -34.39 -20.25 -38.43
C ALA A 836 -33.76 -19.24 -37.45
N LEU A 837 -32.87 -19.69 -36.56
CA LEU A 837 -32.12 -18.86 -35.62
C LEU A 837 -31.15 -17.90 -36.34
N VAL A 838 -30.41 -18.39 -37.34
CA VAL A 838 -29.47 -17.60 -38.16
C VAL A 838 -30.21 -16.58 -39.05
N VAL A 839 -31.34 -16.98 -39.63
CA VAL A 839 -32.22 -16.12 -40.44
C VAL A 839 -32.78 -14.97 -39.59
N ASP A 840 -33.15 -15.22 -38.33
CA ASP A 840 -33.72 -14.16 -37.48
C ASP A 840 -32.70 -13.34 -36.68
N ALA A 841 -31.45 -13.79 -36.55
CA ALA A 841 -30.40 -13.00 -35.91
C ALA A 841 -30.18 -11.64 -36.59
N ASP A 842 -30.09 -10.56 -35.80
CA ASP A 842 -29.61 -9.26 -36.27
C ASP A 842 -28.08 -9.17 -36.19
N VAL A 843 -27.49 -9.89 -35.22
CA VAL A 843 -26.06 -9.87 -34.89
C VAL A 843 -25.56 -11.29 -34.70
N LEU A 844 -24.45 -11.65 -35.36
CA LEU A 844 -23.80 -12.96 -35.20
C LEU A 844 -22.32 -12.80 -34.83
N PHE A 845 -21.94 -13.38 -33.70
CA PHE A 845 -20.56 -13.44 -33.22
C PHE A 845 -20.02 -14.87 -33.35
N PHE A 846 -19.03 -15.07 -34.21
CA PHE A 846 -18.37 -16.36 -34.42
C PHE A 846 -17.08 -16.42 -33.60
N THR A 847 -17.03 -17.31 -32.61
CA THR A 847 -15.90 -17.42 -31.65
C THR A 847 -15.37 -18.85 -31.50
N THR A 848 -15.56 -19.68 -32.53
CA THR A 848 -15.20 -21.10 -32.57
C THR A 848 -13.98 -21.39 -33.43
N PRO A 849 -13.06 -22.26 -33.00
CA PRO A 849 -11.95 -22.71 -33.83
C PRO A 849 -12.43 -23.78 -34.85
N SER A 850 -13.39 -23.42 -35.71
CA SER A 850 -13.96 -24.33 -36.71
C SER A 850 -13.07 -24.43 -37.97
N THR A 851 -13.17 -25.56 -38.65
CA THR A 851 -12.51 -25.86 -39.94
C THR A 851 -13.50 -25.92 -41.10
N GLU A 852 -14.80 -25.90 -40.80
CA GLU A 852 -15.94 -25.98 -41.71
C GLU A 852 -16.93 -24.85 -41.39
N PRO A 853 -17.72 -24.36 -42.37
CA PRO A 853 -18.71 -23.31 -42.14
C PRO A 853 -19.70 -23.66 -41.03
N LEU A 854 -20.07 -22.67 -40.22
CA LEU A 854 -21.03 -22.86 -39.12
C LEU A 854 -22.49 -22.98 -39.60
N PHE A 855 -22.76 -22.53 -40.83
CA PHE A 855 -23.97 -22.75 -41.61
C PHE A 855 -23.69 -22.44 -43.09
N PRO A 856 -24.47 -22.97 -44.04
CA PRO A 856 -24.34 -22.65 -45.47
C PRO A 856 -24.83 -21.22 -45.78
N ALA A 857 -24.25 -20.60 -46.81
CA ALA A 857 -24.56 -19.23 -47.25
C ALA A 857 -26.07 -18.98 -47.48
N SER A 858 -26.82 -20.01 -47.89
CA SER A 858 -28.28 -19.97 -48.11
C SER A 858 -29.07 -19.43 -46.92
N CYS A 859 -28.62 -19.68 -45.68
CA CYS A 859 -29.28 -19.19 -44.48
C CYS A 859 -29.33 -17.66 -44.41
N LEU A 860 -28.35 -16.96 -45.00
CA LEU A 860 -28.29 -15.49 -45.00
C LEU A 860 -28.63 -14.84 -46.36
N THR A 861 -28.83 -15.64 -47.42
CA THR A 861 -29.20 -15.17 -48.77
C THR A 861 -30.64 -15.51 -49.16
N SER A 862 -31.40 -16.18 -48.29
CA SER A 862 -32.85 -16.35 -48.44
C SER A 862 -33.60 -15.01 -48.45
N GLU A 863 -34.75 -14.94 -49.13
CA GLU A 863 -35.55 -13.71 -49.26
C GLU A 863 -35.91 -13.09 -47.89
N LYS A 864 -36.33 -13.92 -46.93
CA LYS A 864 -36.56 -13.48 -45.54
C LYS A 864 -35.27 -12.94 -44.92
N ALA A 865 -34.12 -13.59 -45.15
CA ALA A 865 -32.87 -13.11 -44.57
C ALA A 865 -32.43 -11.77 -45.16
N LEU A 866 -32.50 -11.58 -46.48
CA LEU A 866 -32.09 -10.35 -47.17
C LEU A 866 -32.90 -9.11 -46.75
N SER A 867 -34.10 -9.29 -46.19
CA SER A 867 -34.89 -8.19 -45.61
C SER A 867 -34.30 -7.55 -44.34
N LYS A 868 -33.36 -8.23 -43.65
CA LYS A 868 -32.71 -7.74 -42.42
C LYS A 868 -31.27 -7.25 -42.65
N THR A 869 -30.96 -6.10 -42.06
CA THR A 869 -29.64 -5.47 -42.06
C THR A 869 -28.79 -5.99 -40.89
N ARG A 870 -27.79 -6.85 -41.13
CA ARG A 870 -27.04 -7.56 -40.06
C ARG A 870 -25.64 -7.04 -39.78
N TYR A 871 -25.15 -7.38 -38.60
CA TYR A 871 -23.72 -7.36 -38.26
C TYR A 871 -23.18 -8.78 -38.01
N LEU A 872 -22.13 -9.16 -38.72
CA LEU A 872 -21.41 -10.41 -38.57
C LEU A 872 -19.97 -10.11 -38.10
N ALA A 873 -19.47 -10.85 -37.13
CA ALA A 873 -18.07 -10.76 -36.68
C ALA A 873 -17.45 -12.16 -36.55
N ALA A 874 -16.35 -12.42 -37.26
CA ALA A 874 -15.64 -13.71 -37.23
C ALA A 874 -14.26 -13.61 -36.55
N ILE A 875 -14.07 -14.36 -35.46
CA ILE A 875 -12.96 -14.25 -34.51
C ILE A 875 -12.28 -15.60 -34.20
N GLY A 876 -13.01 -16.71 -34.29
CA GLY A 876 -12.52 -18.05 -33.95
C GLY A 876 -11.63 -18.70 -35.01
N SER A 877 -11.79 -18.33 -36.28
CA SER A 877 -10.94 -18.75 -37.41
C SER A 877 -9.69 -17.87 -37.57
N TYR A 878 -8.54 -18.32 -37.06
CA TYR A 878 -7.26 -17.57 -37.10
C TYR A 878 -6.11 -18.35 -37.80
N ARG A 879 -6.45 -19.30 -38.67
CA ARG A 879 -5.50 -20.01 -39.55
C ARG A 879 -6.14 -20.33 -40.90
N LEU A 880 -5.33 -20.68 -41.89
CA LEU A 880 -5.78 -21.02 -43.25
C LEU A 880 -6.60 -22.32 -43.33
N ASP A 881 -6.40 -23.27 -42.40
CA ASP A 881 -7.25 -24.45 -42.27
C ASP A 881 -8.61 -24.14 -41.61
N MET A 882 -8.73 -22.98 -40.97
CA MET A 882 -9.90 -22.59 -40.18
C MET A 882 -10.88 -21.72 -40.97
N GLN A 883 -12.14 -21.78 -40.56
CA GLN A 883 -13.26 -21.17 -41.27
C GLN A 883 -14.50 -21.15 -40.38
N GLU A 884 -15.17 -20.00 -40.31
CA GLU A 884 -16.46 -19.86 -39.62
C GLU A 884 -17.58 -19.51 -40.61
N ILE A 885 -17.26 -18.73 -41.66
CA ILE A 885 -18.21 -18.22 -42.66
C ILE A 885 -18.15 -19.00 -43.99
N ASP A 886 -19.32 -19.09 -44.64
CA ASP A 886 -19.55 -19.40 -46.06
C ASP A 886 -18.61 -18.65 -47.05
N PRO A 887 -17.63 -19.21 -47.80
CA PRO A 887 -16.87 -18.45 -48.79
C PRO A 887 -17.77 -17.89 -49.89
N GLU A 888 -18.87 -18.58 -50.20
CA GLU A 888 -19.86 -18.14 -51.16
C GLU A 888 -20.66 -16.94 -50.64
N LEU A 889 -20.94 -16.87 -49.33
CA LEU A 889 -21.52 -15.65 -48.73
C LEU A 889 -20.56 -14.45 -48.89
N LEU A 890 -19.26 -14.66 -48.65
CA LEU A 890 -18.25 -13.62 -48.79
C LEU A 890 -18.14 -13.14 -50.26
N LYS A 891 -18.14 -14.07 -51.23
CA LYS A 891 -18.19 -13.75 -52.68
C LYS A 891 -19.44 -12.96 -53.05
N GLN A 892 -20.61 -13.31 -52.51
CA GLN A 892 -21.86 -12.60 -52.77
C GLN A 892 -21.95 -11.21 -52.10
N VAL A 893 -21.24 -11.00 -50.99
CA VAL A 893 -21.14 -9.68 -50.30
C VAL A 893 -20.21 -8.70 -51.04
N ILE A 894 -19.17 -9.18 -51.73
CA ILE A 894 -18.28 -8.32 -52.54
C ILE A 894 -18.70 -8.18 -54.01
N SER A 895 -19.77 -8.85 -54.44
CA SER A 895 -20.24 -8.80 -55.84
C SER A 895 -21.09 -7.54 -56.09
N PRO A 896 -20.74 -6.68 -57.07
CA PRO A 896 -21.53 -5.48 -57.40
C PRO A 896 -22.93 -5.79 -57.95
N ALA A 897 -23.16 -7.02 -58.42
CA ALA A 897 -24.47 -7.54 -58.82
C ALA A 897 -25.04 -8.58 -57.83
N GLY A 898 -24.42 -8.72 -56.66
CA GLY A 898 -24.84 -9.65 -55.61
C GLY A 898 -26.04 -9.14 -54.81
N PRO A 899 -26.71 -10.02 -54.05
CA PRO A 899 -27.93 -9.68 -53.30
C PRO A 899 -27.71 -8.63 -52.20
N PHE A 900 -26.45 -8.37 -51.82
CA PHE A 900 -26.08 -7.36 -50.81
C PHE A 900 -25.67 -6.00 -51.39
N ALA A 901 -25.63 -5.82 -52.72
CA ALA A 901 -25.07 -4.61 -53.34
C ALA A 901 -25.76 -3.31 -52.91
N SER A 902 -27.06 -3.34 -52.62
CA SER A 902 -27.86 -2.20 -52.13
C SER A 902 -27.65 -1.85 -50.65
N VAL A 903 -27.03 -2.75 -49.88
CA VAL A 903 -26.80 -2.64 -48.42
C VAL A 903 -25.32 -2.77 -48.03
N GLY A 904 -24.42 -2.90 -49.01
CA GLY A 904 -22.97 -2.88 -48.84
C GLY A 904 -22.37 -1.47 -48.88
N TYR A 905 -21.05 -1.41 -49.04
CA TYR A 905 -20.28 -0.17 -49.15
C TYR A 905 -19.27 -0.28 -50.30
N GLN A 906 -19.14 0.77 -51.12
CA GLN A 906 -18.21 0.89 -52.27
C GLN A 906 -18.08 -0.40 -53.11
N ASP A 907 -19.20 -0.76 -53.76
CA ASP A 907 -19.37 -1.95 -54.60
C ASP A 907 -19.08 -3.29 -53.86
N GLY A 908 -19.42 -3.33 -52.57
CA GLY A 908 -19.15 -4.46 -51.68
C GLY A 908 -17.79 -4.36 -50.98
N SER A 909 -17.75 -4.70 -49.68
CA SER A 909 -16.54 -4.63 -48.85
C SER A 909 -16.68 -5.48 -47.58
N VAL A 910 -15.58 -6.05 -47.09
CA VAL A 910 -15.49 -6.75 -45.79
C VAL A 910 -14.56 -5.96 -44.87
N ALA A 911 -14.98 -5.65 -43.65
CA ALA A 911 -14.13 -4.96 -42.68
C ALA A 911 -13.11 -5.93 -42.06
N VAL A 912 -11.86 -5.50 -41.88
CA VAL A 912 -10.77 -6.33 -41.31
C VAL A 912 -9.97 -5.57 -40.25
N ASP A 913 -9.33 -6.27 -39.31
CA ASP A 913 -8.32 -5.66 -38.42
C ASP A 913 -6.99 -5.39 -39.13
N SER A 914 -6.55 -6.29 -40.01
CA SER A 914 -5.50 -6.03 -40.99
C SER A 914 -5.67 -6.85 -42.26
N ARG A 915 -5.48 -6.23 -43.42
CA ARG A 915 -5.39 -6.86 -44.75
C ARG A 915 -4.31 -7.93 -44.79
N GLU A 916 -3.09 -7.58 -44.38
CA GLU A 916 -1.94 -8.47 -44.42
C GLU A 916 -2.14 -9.68 -43.51
N GLY A 917 -2.57 -9.44 -42.26
CA GLY A 917 -2.89 -10.51 -41.31
C GLY A 917 -4.01 -11.42 -41.84
N CYS A 918 -5.08 -10.86 -42.40
CA CYS A 918 -6.18 -11.64 -42.97
C CYS A 918 -5.75 -12.48 -44.18
N VAL A 919 -4.90 -11.98 -45.07
CA VAL A 919 -4.37 -12.77 -46.20
C VAL A 919 -3.48 -13.92 -45.73
N GLN A 920 -2.79 -13.78 -44.59
CA GLN A 920 -1.93 -14.82 -44.01
C GLN A 920 -2.67 -15.82 -43.11
N GLU A 921 -3.75 -15.39 -42.43
CA GLU A 921 -4.37 -16.16 -41.34
C GLU A 921 -5.90 -16.41 -41.47
N ALA A 922 -6.64 -15.66 -42.30
CA ALA A 922 -8.10 -15.82 -42.39
C ALA A 922 -8.51 -16.77 -43.53
N GLY A 923 -8.51 -18.08 -43.25
CA GLY A 923 -8.79 -19.13 -44.24
C GLY A 923 -10.09 -18.95 -45.04
N GLU A 924 -11.15 -18.41 -44.45
CA GLU A 924 -12.41 -18.12 -45.15
C GLU A 924 -12.31 -17.00 -46.20
N LEU A 925 -11.51 -15.95 -45.97
CA LEU A 925 -11.28 -14.88 -46.94
C LEU A 925 -10.39 -15.36 -48.09
N VAL A 926 -9.41 -16.21 -47.79
CA VAL A 926 -8.50 -16.81 -48.78
C VAL A 926 -9.25 -17.83 -49.66
N LYS A 927 -10.06 -18.72 -49.07
CA LYS A 927 -10.95 -19.65 -49.81
C LYS A 927 -12.01 -18.92 -50.64
N ALA A 928 -12.41 -17.71 -50.21
CA ALA A 928 -13.34 -16.85 -50.95
C ALA A 928 -12.65 -15.98 -52.03
N GLU A 929 -11.32 -16.04 -52.16
CA GLU A 929 -10.53 -15.28 -53.15
C GLU A 929 -10.78 -13.76 -53.09
N ILE A 930 -11.03 -13.22 -51.89
CA ILE A 930 -11.41 -11.81 -51.69
C ILE A 930 -10.25 -10.88 -52.07
N PRO A 931 -10.45 -9.93 -53.00
CA PRO A 931 -9.44 -8.93 -53.36
C PRO A 931 -9.05 -8.02 -52.18
N THR A 932 -7.79 -7.59 -52.13
CA THR A 932 -7.26 -6.78 -51.01
C THR A 932 -7.79 -5.35 -50.98
N ASP A 933 -8.27 -4.81 -52.10
CA ASP A 933 -9.04 -3.56 -52.16
C ASP A 933 -10.43 -3.69 -51.53
N LYS A 934 -11.06 -4.87 -51.64
CA LYS A 934 -12.37 -5.22 -51.05
C LYS A 934 -12.31 -5.54 -49.55
N MET A 935 -11.11 -5.69 -48.99
CA MET A 935 -10.88 -5.69 -47.55
C MET A 935 -10.70 -4.24 -47.06
N LEU A 936 -11.58 -3.74 -46.20
CA LEU A 936 -11.49 -2.39 -45.63
C LEU A 936 -10.95 -2.46 -44.20
N GLU A 937 -9.76 -1.91 -43.94
CA GLU A 937 -9.21 -1.93 -42.58
C GLU A 937 -10.00 -1.01 -41.63
N ILE A 938 -10.21 -1.46 -40.39
CA ILE A 938 -10.94 -0.70 -39.35
C ILE A 938 -10.32 0.69 -39.12
N GLY A 939 -8.99 0.84 -39.20
CA GLY A 939 -8.35 2.16 -39.09
C GLY A 939 -8.70 3.10 -40.25
N GLN A 940 -8.65 2.61 -41.49
CA GLN A 940 -9.07 3.36 -42.68
C GLN A 940 -10.56 3.73 -42.64
N LEU A 941 -11.39 2.83 -42.13
CA LEU A 941 -12.81 3.06 -41.90
C LEU A 941 -13.04 4.22 -40.91
N PHE A 942 -12.38 4.22 -39.75
CA PHE A 942 -12.56 5.31 -38.78
C PHE A 942 -11.88 6.62 -39.20
N GLN A 943 -10.76 6.57 -39.91
CA GLN A 943 -10.15 7.77 -40.48
C GLN A 943 -11.08 8.42 -41.50
N LYS A 944 -11.58 7.67 -42.49
CA LYS A 944 -12.54 8.18 -43.49
C LYS A 944 -13.78 8.78 -42.83
N LYS A 945 -14.38 8.08 -41.86
CA LYS A 945 -15.54 8.59 -41.09
C LYS A 945 -15.30 9.97 -40.46
N ASN A 946 -14.05 10.30 -40.12
CA ASN A 946 -13.68 11.56 -39.48
C ASN A 946 -13.23 12.66 -40.48
N THR A 947 -12.97 12.33 -41.76
CA THR A 947 -12.41 13.29 -42.74
C THR A 947 -13.13 13.36 -44.10
N GLU A 948 -13.75 12.29 -44.60
CA GLU A 948 -14.25 12.19 -45.98
C GLU A 948 -15.60 11.46 -46.07
N ASN A 949 -16.59 12.11 -46.69
CA ASN A 949 -17.93 11.59 -47.00
C ASN A 949 -18.57 10.70 -45.89
N PRO A 950 -18.79 11.26 -44.68
CA PRO A 950 -19.13 10.46 -43.50
C PRO A 950 -20.48 9.75 -43.58
N ASP A 951 -21.44 10.28 -44.33
CA ASP A 951 -22.85 9.85 -44.26
C ASP A 951 -23.11 8.48 -44.92
N ASP A 952 -22.49 8.17 -46.06
CA ASP A 952 -22.63 6.86 -46.71
C ASP A 952 -22.00 5.74 -45.86
N LEU A 953 -20.80 5.99 -45.32
CA LEU A 953 -20.10 5.04 -44.46
C LEU A 953 -20.87 4.85 -43.14
N ARG A 954 -21.40 5.94 -42.57
CA ARG A 954 -22.25 5.90 -41.38
C ARG A 954 -23.54 5.13 -41.65
N LYS A 955 -24.19 5.31 -42.80
CA LYS A 955 -25.39 4.58 -43.21
C LYS A 955 -25.13 3.08 -43.35
N TRP A 956 -23.98 2.68 -43.91
CA TRP A 956 -23.56 1.28 -43.95
C TRP A 956 -23.32 0.70 -42.54
N LEU A 957 -22.62 1.43 -41.68
CA LEU A 957 -22.40 1.01 -40.28
C LEU A 957 -23.70 0.89 -39.48
N GLU A 958 -24.60 1.87 -39.59
CA GLU A 958 -25.86 1.92 -38.83
C GLU A 958 -26.93 0.94 -39.36
N THR A 959 -27.03 0.79 -40.69
CA THR A 959 -28.16 0.14 -41.40
C THR A 959 -27.77 -0.70 -42.62
N GLY A 960 -26.48 -0.93 -42.90
CA GLY A 960 -26.03 -1.84 -43.96
C GLY A 960 -25.90 -3.30 -43.50
N PHE A 961 -25.45 -4.16 -44.39
CA PHE A 961 -24.96 -5.51 -44.08
C PHE A 961 -23.44 -5.44 -43.90
N VAL A 962 -22.95 -5.72 -42.69
CA VAL A 962 -21.55 -5.48 -42.29
C VAL A 962 -20.94 -6.78 -41.80
N ILE A 963 -19.88 -7.25 -42.48
CA ILE A 963 -19.01 -8.33 -41.99
C ILE A 963 -17.71 -7.70 -41.46
N TYR A 964 -17.30 -8.09 -40.25
CA TYR A 964 -15.98 -7.84 -39.69
C TYR A 964 -15.21 -9.16 -39.51
N LYS A 965 -13.96 -9.21 -39.95
CA LYS A 965 -13.04 -10.32 -39.71
C LYS A 965 -11.87 -9.87 -38.85
N SER A 966 -11.51 -10.68 -37.86
CA SER A 966 -10.31 -10.49 -37.05
C SER A 966 -9.43 -11.73 -37.02
N VAL A 967 -8.11 -11.50 -37.03
CA VAL A 967 -7.06 -12.47 -36.69
C VAL A 967 -6.16 -11.97 -35.55
N GLY A 968 -6.09 -10.65 -35.35
CA GLY A 968 -5.45 -9.96 -34.24
C GLY A 968 -4.04 -9.44 -34.55
N THR A 969 -3.85 -8.13 -34.43
CA THR A 969 -2.53 -7.46 -34.55
C THR A 969 -1.93 -7.13 -33.19
N GLY A 970 -0.60 -7.01 -33.11
CA GLY A 970 0.12 -6.70 -31.87
C GLY A 970 -0.24 -5.34 -31.28
N VAL A 971 -0.50 -4.34 -32.14
CA VAL A 971 -1.02 -3.01 -31.79
C VAL A 971 -2.26 -3.06 -30.89
N MET A 972 -3.18 -4.01 -31.12
CA MET A 972 -4.37 -4.17 -30.28
C MET A 972 -4.04 -4.63 -28.85
N ASP A 973 -3.00 -5.45 -28.70
CA ASP A 973 -2.51 -5.91 -27.40
C ASP A 973 -1.75 -4.79 -26.66
N LEU A 974 -0.97 -3.96 -27.38
CA LEU A 974 -0.27 -2.79 -26.79
C LEU A 974 -1.24 -1.72 -26.27
N SER A 975 -2.15 -1.25 -27.14
CA SER A 975 -3.09 -0.16 -26.84
C SER A 975 -3.94 -0.47 -25.61
N ILE A 976 -4.56 -1.66 -25.57
CA ILE A 976 -5.37 -2.08 -24.43
C ILE A 976 -4.50 -2.45 -23.22
N GLY A 977 -3.28 -2.96 -23.41
CA GLY A 977 -2.35 -3.20 -22.31
C GLY A 977 -1.96 -1.91 -21.58
N GLN A 978 -1.64 -0.84 -22.33
CA GLN A 978 -1.35 0.49 -21.77
C GLN A 978 -2.56 1.06 -21.03
N GLU A 979 -3.76 0.96 -21.64
CA GLU A 979 -4.98 1.50 -21.03
C GLU A 979 -5.45 0.69 -19.81
N LEU A 980 -5.18 -0.62 -19.76
CA LEU A 980 -5.36 -1.41 -18.54
C LEU A 980 -4.32 -1.07 -17.46
N LEU A 981 -3.08 -0.70 -17.80
CA LEU A 981 -2.12 -0.14 -16.83
C LEU A 981 -2.57 1.24 -16.32
N ARG A 982 -3.21 2.07 -17.16
CA ARG A 982 -3.84 3.33 -16.73
C ARG A 982 -5.01 3.08 -15.79
N LEU A 983 -5.93 2.19 -16.15
CA LEU A 983 -7.09 1.82 -15.33
C LEU A 983 -6.67 1.11 -14.04
N ALA A 984 -5.60 0.32 -14.03
CA ALA A 984 -5.00 -0.24 -12.82
C ALA A 984 -4.57 0.85 -11.84
N LYS A 985 -3.87 1.87 -12.32
CA LYS A 985 -3.40 3.02 -11.53
C LYS A 985 -4.56 3.91 -11.05
N VAL A 986 -5.64 4.04 -11.84
CA VAL A 986 -6.87 4.76 -11.46
C VAL A 986 -7.72 3.99 -10.43
N LYS A 987 -7.81 2.65 -10.54
CA LYS A 987 -8.61 1.80 -9.64
C LYS A 987 -7.84 1.29 -8.40
N ASP A 988 -6.56 1.61 -8.26
CA ASP A 988 -5.64 1.10 -7.22
C ASP A 988 -5.57 -0.46 -7.19
N VAL A 989 -5.34 -1.06 -8.36
CA VAL A 989 -5.30 -2.51 -8.55
C VAL A 989 -3.95 -2.93 -9.12
N GLY A 990 -2.97 -3.18 -8.24
CA GLY A 990 -1.61 -3.59 -8.58
C GLY A 990 -0.67 -3.68 -7.37
N TRP A 991 0.55 -4.14 -7.61
CA TRP A 991 1.78 -3.66 -6.95
C TRP A 991 2.31 -2.56 -7.91
N THR A 992 3.01 -1.49 -7.45
CA THR A 992 3.74 -0.57 -8.36
C THR A 992 5.27 -0.51 -8.13
N ALA A 993 6.07 -0.49 -9.22
CA ALA A 993 7.54 -0.39 -9.22
C ALA A 993 8.03 0.87 -9.89
N GLU A 994 9.13 1.33 -9.33
CA GLU A 994 10.02 2.34 -9.87
C GLU A 994 11.31 1.59 -10.28
N ASP A 995 12.02 2.04 -11.32
CA ASP A 995 13.29 1.47 -11.80
C ASP A 995 13.28 -0.02 -12.28
N PHE A 996 12.18 -0.50 -12.89
CA PHE A 996 12.13 -1.75 -13.68
C PHE A 996 12.43 -1.52 -15.18
#